data_AF-A0A3Q9EP43-F1
#
_entry.id   AF-A0A3Q9EP43-F1
#
_cell.length_a   1.000
_cell.length_b   1.000
_cell.length_c   1.000
_cell.angle_alpha   90.00
_cell.angle_beta   90.00
_cell.angle_gamma   90.00
#
_symmetry.space_group_name_H-M   'P 1'
#
loop_
_entity.id
_entity.type
_entity.pdbx_description
1 polymer ?
#
loop_
_entity_poly.entity_id
_entity_poly.type
_entity_poly.pdbx_seq_one_letter_code
_entity_poly.pdbx_strand_id
1 'polypeptide(L)'
;MARAGDGRTVMRESRRHALLVATSSYEDPSLRALWAPLRDATELARVLGDPAIGAFTVEVLTDPGAHELRRGVEDFFADCSVTDTLLLHFACHGLKDEGGKLFLAAADTVRTRLESTAIPAEYVSRLMMRSRAGRAAVMLDCCYAGAFERGLFSRADPEVHVEDSFSVLERVGGERGRAVLTASSAVEYAFEGSRVVPSAAAGSTMGAGLSEGRPGPSLFTGALVDGLRTGDADLGGDGVVGLAELAEYIGERIRAVTPNQNPQLWMFGAYGDLTIARAARRPDPVTLPLGVAVQTGPAAPEQRLRAVAELRTVIDGPDAARALAALAKLDRLARDDSASVREAARHARGAAAPRIPDGHCDLGVIPLGRPGPEVDVPVFGPPVVRATMTFSSTGEWLRVRRSVQGIALSAVAETPGVYEGRVMVHTAAGECALTVRAEIAPATVPPVVTLQKPVPPRPSLGSLPAGRRTLLGGKAVGAAVMLAAAVGSISRGGAWPALVLVSGALSASAVVAAGWSRMRGADRQLLRRSGALEVALCVGAVIALGVLTVVTRDEDVGPGFYVFGAGAAVYTGVSGLIPLTDRPLRGRLFHGTAVLLAMSTIVTVVLLRPSGDRPVSRYDRPRGNILVQGASVTGSKNTGGTRRYVRTYTDGPLYAHVTGYASQAYGTSLLEAAEDDILTATRSSQDKGGDVATTIDSAAQKAAFEGLGDRQGAVVALDPRTGAILALASAPSYDPSSFSGSSSADGTAWEKLRKDKNHPLLNRALRQAYPPGSTFKVVTAAAALENGLYDSIDEKTDSPVPWKLPESATELRNTADTLCENVSLRLALIESCNTVFGKIGSDLGSGKMRAQAEKFGFNSEPSVPVRAVESVYPDDADPAPNALSAIGQWETSATPLQMAMVAAAVGNDGSLMKPYLVKEAASEPESLGRPLSETNADKLQEMMRAVVESGTGTSAAISGVEVGGKTGTAQSGVENSERPFAWFISYAKPEPGSPASVAVAVVVQDDAADGDDISGGGLAAPIAREVMEAVLDT
;
A
#
# COMPACT_ATOMS: atom_id res chain seq x y z
N MET A 1 -13.89 -7.65 33.78
CA MET A 1 -12.79 -7.17 34.64
C MET A 1 -12.80 -7.98 35.94
N ALA A 2 -11.72 -8.67 36.28
CA ALA A 2 -11.55 -9.32 37.58
C ALA A 2 -10.43 -8.60 38.35
N ARG A 3 -10.71 -8.22 39.61
CA ARG A 3 -9.76 -7.54 40.49
C ARG A 3 -8.89 -8.57 41.21
N ALA A 4 -7.57 -8.49 41.04
CA ALA A 4 -6.62 -9.06 41.99
C ALA A 4 -6.35 -8.03 43.11
N GLY A 5 -6.20 -8.53 44.34
CA GLY A 5 -6.29 -7.77 45.60
C GLY A 5 -5.11 -6.85 45.98
N ASP A 6 -4.39 -6.24 45.03
CA ASP A 6 -3.29 -5.29 45.36
C ASP A 6 -3.45 -3.88 44.74
N GLY A 7 -4.58 -3.59 44.09
CA GLY A 7 -4.86 -2.26 43.56
C GLY A 7 -4.02 -1.84 42.34
N ARG A 8 -3.20 -2.73 41.75
CA ARG A 8 -2.60 -2.48 40.43
C ARG A 8 -3.46 -3.10 39.33
N THR A 9 -3.88 -2.27 38.38
CA THR A 9 -4.48 -2.74 37.13
C THR A 9 -3.38 -3.43 36.32
N VAL A 10 -3.35 -4.76 36.33
CA VAL A 10 -2.50 -5.52 35.41
C VAL A 10 -3.09 -5.35 34.01
N MET A 11 -2.44 -4.55 33.18
CA MET A 11 -2.73 -4.52 31.73
C MET A 11 -2.42 -5.92 31.18
N ARG A 12 -3.43 -6.60 30.65
CA ARG A 12 -3.24 -7.89 29.96
C ARG A 12 -2.33 -7.62 28.75
N GLU A 13 -1.24 -8.38 28.59
CA GLU A 13 -0.32 -8.22 27.45
C GLU A 13 -1.07 -8.30 26.11
N SER A 14 -0.71 -7.45 25.15
CA SER A 14 -1.31 -7.45 23.80
C SER A 14 -0.97 -8.74 23.06
N ARG A 15 -1.99 -9.49 22.63
CA ARG A 15 -1.79 -10.78 21.95
C ARG A 15 -1.92 -10.63 20.43
N ARG A 16 -1.14 -11.41 19.68
CA ARG A 16 -1.27 -11.53 18.22
C ARG A 16 -1.75 -12.95 17.92
N HIS A 17 -2.93 -13.13 17.35
CA HIS A 17 -3.48 -14.43 17.00
C HIS A 17 -3.76 -14.53 15.51
N ALA A 18 -3.43 -15.67 14.92
CA ALA A 18 -3.74 -15.97 13.54
C ALA A 18 -4.53 -17.28 13.44
N LEU A 19 -5.59 -17.29 12.65
CA LEU A 19 -6.35 -18.48 12.28
C LEU A 19 -6.17 -18.71 10.78
N LEU A 20 -5.62 -19.85 10.40
CA LEU A 20 -5.43 -20.23 8.99
C LEU A 20 -6.37 -21.37 8.65
N VAL A 21 -7.18 -21.18 7.62
CA VAL A 21 -8.14 -22.18 7.13
C VAL A 21 -7.62 -22.70 5.80
N ALA A 22 -7.32 -24.01 5.75
CA ALA A 22 -6.85 -24.67 4.54
C ALA A 22 -7.80 -25.81 4.18
N THR A 23 -8.54 -25.67 3.07
CA THR A 23 -9.42 -26.72 2.55
C THR A 23 -8.90 -27.21 1.20
N SER A 24 -8.31 -28.39 1.22
CA SER A 24 -7.70 -29.09 0.09
C SER A 24 -8.57 -30.22 -0.46
N SER A 25 -9.37 -30.88 0.39
CA SER A 25 -10.25 -31.99 0.00
C SER A 25 -11.72 -31.61 0.14
N TYR A 26 -12.55 -32.10 -0.80
CA TYR A 26 -14.00 -31.83 -0.85
C TYR A 26 -14.76 -33.14 -1.06
N GLU A 27 -15.87 -33.31 -0.34
CA GLU A 27 -16.76 -34.47 -0.46
C GLU A 27 -17.56 -34.45 -1.77
N ASP A 28 -17.95 -33.26 -2.24
CA ASP A 28 -18.65 -33.09 -3.51
C ASP A 28 -17.68 -33.27 -4.70
N PRO A 29 -17.87 -34.28 -5.57
CA PRO A 29 -16.97 -34.57 -6.69
C PRO A 29 -16.95 -33.47 -7.77
N SER A 30 -17.90 -32.52 -7.75
CA SER A 30 -17.90 -31.35 -8.64
C SER A 30 -16.90 -30.26 -8.21
N LEU A 31 -16.39 -30.33 -6.97
CA LEU A 31 -15.34 -29.47 -6.47
C LEU A 31 -13.99 -30.17 -6.58
N ARG A 32 -13.08 -29.56 -7.35
CA ARG A 32 -11.74 -30.13 -7.57
C ARG A 32 -10.91 -30.01 -6.29
N ALA A 33 -10.24 -31.08 -5.87
CA ALA A 33 -9.24 -31.01 -4.79
C ALA A 33 -8.10 -30.02 -5.13
N LEU A 34 -7.72 -29.21 -4.13
CA LEU A 34 -6.68 -28.20 -4.22
C LEU A 34 -5.38 -28.72 -3.61
N TRP A 35 -4.25 -28.45 -4.26
CA TRP A 35 -2.96 -29.05 -3.85
C TRP A 35 -2.15 -28.14 -2.91
N ALA A 36 -2.32 -26.83 -3.06
CA ALA A 36 -1.54 -25.82 -2.36
C ALA A 36 -2.01 -25.51 -0.91
N PRO A 37 -3.32 -25.49 -0.57
CA PRO A 37 -3.80 -24.92 0.70
C PRO A 37 -3.11 -25.43 1.96
N LEU A 38 -3.01 -26.75 2.15
CA LEU A 38 -2.43 -27.33 3.36
C LEU A 38 -0.92 -27.05 3.48
N ARG A 39 -0.20 -27.15 2.36
CA ARG A 39 1.24 -26.84 2.31
C ARG A 39 1.48 -25.37 2.60
N ASP A 40 0.71 -24.50 1.98
CA ASP A 40 0.89 -23.06 2.07
C ASP A 40 0.49 -22.51 3.44
N ALA A 41 -0.59 -23.03 4.04
CA ALA A 41 -0.96 -22.73 5.42
C ALA A 41 0.12 -23.21 6.41
N THR A 42 0.77 -24.36 6.16
CA THR A 42 1.88 -24.83 6.98
C THR A 42 3.08 -23.88 6.92
N GLU A 43 3.44 -23.40 5.74
CA GLU A 43 4.55 -22.46 5.57
C GLU A 43 4.22 -21.07 6.12
N LEU A 44 2.99 -20.60 5.95
CA LEU A 44 2.49 -19.35 6.51
C LEU A 44 2.44 -19.41 8.04
N ALA A 45 2.00 -20.52 8.63
CA ALA A 45 2.01 -20.72 10.08
C ALA A 45 3.42 -20.62 10.67
N ARG A 46 4.44 -21.13 9.97
CA ARG A 46 5.83 -21.02 10.42
C ARG A 46 6.31 -19.57 10.44
N VAL A 47 6.02 -18.80 9.39
CA VAL A 47 6.50 -17.41 9.28
C VAL A 47 5.74 -16.49 10.23
N LEU A 48 4.43 -16.65 10.34
CA LEU A 48 3.61 -15.89 11.30
C LEU A 48 3.94 -16.26 12.75
N GLY A 49 4.20 -17.53 13.03
CA GLY A 49 4.55 -18.02 14.36
C GLY A 49 5.97 -17.69 14.82
N ASP A 50 6.87 -17.35 13.90
CA ASP A 50 8.26 -17.03 14.23
C ASP A 50 8.32 -15.76 15.11
N PRO A 51 8.87 -15.82 16.35
CA PRO A 51 9.00 -14.67 17.23
C PRO A 51 9.80 -13.49 16.64
N ALA A 52 10.70 -13.77 15.68
CA ALA A 52 11.49 -12.75 15.00
C ALA A 52 10.73 -12.05 13.86
N ILE A 53 9.72 -12.70 13.28
CA ILE A 53 8.96 -12.20 12.11
C ILE A 53 7.55 -11.80 12.51
N GLY A 54 6.62 -12.76 12.62
CA GLY A 54 5.20 -12.47 12.90
C GLY A 54 4.84 -12.48 14.38
N ALA A 55 5.47 -13.31 15.21
CA ALA A 55 5.14 -13.49 16.64
C ALA A 55 3.62 -13.68 16.92
N PHE A 56 2.91 -14.36 16.02
CA PHE A 56 1.51 -14.76 16.21
C PHE A 56 1.42 -16.11 16.92
N THR A 57 0.41 -16.29 17.76
CA THR A 57 -0.11 -17.61 18.08
C THR A 57 -0.98 -18.08 16.92
N VAL A 58 -0.56 -19.12 16.22
CA VAL A 58 -1.21 -19.59 14.98
C VAL A 58 -2.00 -20.87 15.24
N GLU A 59 -3.27 -20.87 14.85
CA GLU A 59 -4.14 -22.04 14.76
C GLU A 59 -4.40 -22.37 13.28
N VAL A 60 -4.42 -23.65 12.93
CA VAL A 60 -4.66 -24.11 11.54
C VAL A 60 -5.81 -25.11 11.53
N LEU A 61 -6.88 -24.77 10.82
CA LEU A 61 -8.00 -25.68 10.51
C LEU A 61 -7.75 -26.31 9.15
N THR A 62 -7.67 -27.64 9.11
CA THR A 62 -7.37 -28.42 7.91
C THR A 62 -8.60 -29.22 7.50
N ASP A 63 -9.05 -29.02 6.25
CA ASP A 63 -10.25 -29.64 5.68
C ASP A 63 -11.46 -29.63 6.65
N PRO A 64 -11.81 -28.49 7.29
CA PRO A 64 -12.90 -28.46 8.26
C PRO A 64 -14.26 -28.60 7.57
N GLY A 65 -15.22 -29.23 8.25
CA GLY A 65 -16.63 -29.17 7.84
C GLY A 65 -17.25 -27.81 8.13
N ALA A 66 -18.36 -27.47 7.47
CA ALA A 66 -18.97 -26.13 7.54
C ALA A 66 -19.34 -25.70 8.97
N HIS A 67 -19.82 -26.64 9.80
CA HIS A 67 -20.13 -26.36 11.20
C HIS A 67 -18.87 -26.06 12.04
N GLU A 68 -17.82 -26.88 11.86
CA GLU A 68 -16.54 -26.69 12.55
C GLU A 68 -15.90 -25.35 12.14
N LEU A 69 -15.93 -25.04 10.85
CA LEU A 69 -15.38 -23.81 10.32
C LEU A 69 -16.15 -22.58 10.80
N ARG A 70 -17.49 -22.60 10.83
CA ARG A 70 -18.30 -21.49 11.37
C ARG A 70 -17.93 -21.22 12.83
N ARG A 71 -17.92 -22.28 13.64
CA ARG A 71 -17.56 -22.20 15.04
C ARG A 71 -16.14 -21.67 15.25
N GLY A 72 -15.16 -22.17 14.50
CA GLY A 72 -13.77 -21.73 14.61
C GLY A 72 -13.59 -20.25 14.31
N VAL A 73 -14.26 -19.74 13.27
CA VAL A 73 -14.22 -18.30 12.92
C VAL A 73 -14.90 -17.44 13.99
N GLU A 74 -16.02 -17.90 14.55
CA GLU A 74 -16.70 -17.19 15.64
C GLU A 74 -15.87 -17.13 16.92
N ASP A 75 -15.31 -18.27 17.35
CA ASP A 75 -14.45 -18.36 18.52
C ASP A 75 -13.22 -17.44 18.36
N PHE A 76 -12.64 -17.36 17.16
CA PHE A 76 -11.50 -16.50 16.84
C PHE A 76 -11.78 -15.00 17.02
N PHE A 77 -12.94 -14.51 16.59
CA PHE A 77 -13.30 -13.10 16.74
C PHE A 77 -13.90 -12.76 18.11
N ALA A 78 -14.40 -13.75 18.87
CA ALA A 78 -15.02 -13.56 20.17
C ALA A 78 -14.04 -13.40 21.34
N ASP A 79 -12.94 -14.18 21.41
CA ASP A 79 -12.00 -14.16 22.55
C ASP A 79 -10.85 -13.13 22.43
N CYS A 80 -11.19 -11.86 22.21
CA CYS A 80 -10.20 -10.80 21.95
C CYS A 80 -10.32 -9.54 22.84
N SER A 81 -9.17 -8.87 23.03
CA SER A 81 -9.04 -7.56 23.69
C SER A 81 -8.83 -6.44 22.67
N VAL A 82 -9.13 -5.19 23.05
CA VAL A 82 -8.91 -3.98 22.22
C VAL A 82 -7.46 -3.72 21.81
N THR A 83 -6.51 -4.38 22.46
CA THR A 83 -5.07 -4.32 22.15
C THR A 83 -4.58 -5.50 21.30
N ASP A 84 -5.44 -6.49 21.04
CA ASP A 84 -5.08 -7.70 20.30
C ASP A 84 -5.03 -7.42 18.78
N THR A 85 -4.16 -8.15 18.09
CA THR A 85 -4.05 -8.17 16.63
C THR A 85 -4.51 -9.53 16.11
N LEU A 86 -5.54 -9.53 15.29
CA LEU A 86 -6.11 -10.73 14.69
C LEU A 86 -5.78 -10.82 13.20
N LEU A 87 -5.37 -11.99 12.73
CA LEU A 87 -5.16 -12.29 11.32
C LEU A 87 -5.89 -13.59 10.92
N LEU A 88 -6.91 -13.50 10.08
CA LEU A 88 -7.62 -14.67 9.55
C LEU A 88 -7.22 -14.89 8.09
N HIS A 89 -6.84 -16.10 7.71
CA HIS A 89 -6.49 -16.45 6.32
C HIS A 89 -7.34 -17.64 5.84
N PHE A 90 -7.87 -17.55 4.62
CA PHE A 90 -8.57 -18.64 3.95
C PHE A 90 -7.84 -19.05 2.68
N ALA A 91 -7.62 -20.35 2.51
CA ALA A 91 -7.23 -21.00 1.27
C ALA A 91 -8.23 -22.13 0.94
N CYS A 92 -9.19 -21.84 0.07
CA CYS A 92 -10.26 -22.77 -0.33
C CYS A 92 -10.91 -22.34 -1.66
N HIS A 93 -11.91 -23.07 -2.13
CA HIS A 93 -12.76 -22.60 -3.24
C HIS A 93 -13.65 -21.45 -2.80
N GLY A 94 -13.67 -20.38 -3.60
CA GLY A 94 -14.69 -19.34 -3.53
C GLY A 94 -15.79 -19.65 -4.54
N LEU A 95 -17.02 -19.80 -4.07
CA LEU A 95 -18.18 -20.17 -4.86
C LEU A 95 -19.20 -19.04 -4.81
N LYS A 96 -19.71 -18.63 -5.97
CA LYS A 96 -20.86 -17.74 -6.03
C LYS A 96 -22.14 -18.53 -6.22
N ASP A 97 -23.21 -18.11 -5.57
CA ASP A 97 -24.55 -18.55 -5.93
C ASP A 97 -25.07 -17.77 -7.16
N GLU A 98 -26.31 -18.07 -7.58
CA GLU A 98 -26.97 -17.41 -8.72
C GLU A 98 -27.19 -15.91 -8.50
N GLY A 99 -27.23 -15.44 -7.24
CA GLY A 99 -27.33 -14.03 -6.86
C GLY A 99 -25.96 -13.35 -6.68
N GLY A 100 -24.86 -14.02 -7.03
CA GLY A 100 -23.51 -13.46 -6.94
C GLY A 100 -22.93 -13.37 -5.52
N LYS A 101 -23.61 -13.93 -4.51
CA LYS A 101 -23.15 -13.97 -3.12
C LYS A 101 -21.98 -14.94 -2.97
N LEU A 102 -20.91 -14.49 -2.32
CA LEU A 102 -19.70 -15.27 -2.13
C LEU A 102 -19.82 -16.23 -0.94
N PHE A 103 -19.52 -17.50 -1.18
CA PHE A 103 -19.36 -18.55 -0.18
C PHE A 103 -17.93 -19.10 -0.19
N LEU A 104 -17.38 -19.31 1.00
CA LEU A 104 -16.12 -19.99 1.24
C LEU A 104 -16.40 -21.47 1.48
N ALA A 105 -15.88 -22.33 0.60
CA ALA A 105 -16.13 -23.76 0.66
C ALA A 105 -15.41 -24.43 1.85
N ALA A 106 -16.15 -25.29 2.54
CA ALA A 106 -15.69 -26.24 3.55
C ALA A 106 -15.56 -27.65 2.93
N ALA A 107 -14.98 -28.60 3.66
CA ALA A 107 -14.74 -29.95 3.13
C ALA A 107 -16.04 -30.69 2.76
N ASP A 108 -17.13 -30.44 3.47
CA ASP A 108 -18.47 -31.01 3.25
C ASP A 108 -19.37 -30.12 2.36
N THR A 109 -18.80 -29.14 1.66
CA THR A 109 -19.57 -28.26 0.76
C THR A 109 -20.14 -29.02 -0.42
N VAL A 110 -21.45 -28.87 -0.62
CA VAL A 110 -22.18 -29.33 -1.79
C VAL A 110 -22.52 -28.14 -2.67
N ARG A 111 -22.08 -28.15 -3.94
CA ARG A 111 -22.13 -26.99 -4.85
C ARG A 111 -23.55 -26.45 -5.06
N THR A 112 -24.55 -27.31 -5.04
CA THR A 112 -25.97 -26.92 -5.20
C THR A 112 -26.66 -26.56 -3.88
N ARG A 113 -25.95 -26.56 -2.73
CA ARG A 113 -26.50 -26.32 -1.38
C ARG A 113 -25.56 -25.46 -0.52
N LEU A 114 -25.08 -24.36 -1.09
CA LEU A 114 -24.06 -23.50 -0.49
C LEU A 114 -24.49 -22.93 0.87
N GLU A 115 -25.72 -22.45 1.02
CA GLU A 115 -26.21 -21.86 2.28
C GLU A 115 -26.08 -22.79 3.50
N SER A 116 -26.35 -24.09 3.32
CA SER A 116 -26.25 -25.07 4.41
C SER A 116 -24.83 -25.61 4.61
N THR A 117 -24.04 -25.73 3.53
CA THR A 117 -22.81 -26.54 3.50
C THR A 117 -21.53 -25.74 3.25
N ALA A 118 -21.62 -24.42 3.09
CA ALA A 118 -20.49 -23.50 2.97
C ALA A 118 -20.67 -22.33 3.95
N ILE A 119 -19.68 -21.44 4.02
CA ILE A 119 -19.76 -20.23 4.85
C ILE A 119 -19.93 -19.00 3.96
N PRO A 120 -20.99 -18.20 4.13
CA PRO A 120 -21.11 -16.95 3.40
C PRO A 120 -20.03 -15.97 3.85
N ALA A 121 -19.39 -15.27 2.91
CA ALA A 121 -18.41 -14.22 3.19
C ALA A 121 -18.93 -13.18 4.20
N GLU A 122 -20.23 -12.89 4.12
CA GLU A 122 -20.96 -12.00 5.03
C GLU A 122 -20.91 -12.43 6.51
N TYR A 123 -20.86 -13.74 6.78
CA TYR A 123 -20.73 -14.23 8.17
C TYR A 123 -19.38 -13.82 8.76
N VAL A 124 -18.31 -13.96 7.97
CA VAL A 124 -16.94 -13.60 8.38
C VAL A 124 -16.80 -12.08 8.54
N SER A 125 -17.32 -11.30 7.60
CA SER A 125 -17.28 -9.83 7.66
C SER A 125 -18.02 -9.29 8.89
N ARG A 126 -19.22 -9.82 9.19
CA ARG A 126 -20.02 -9.44 10.37
C ARG A 126 -19.28 -9.70 11.67
N LEU A 127 -18.63 -10.86 11.80
CA LEU A 127 -17.84 -11.20 12.99
C LEU A 127 -16.60 -10.30 13.13
N MET A 128 -15.90 -10.02 12.03
CA MET A 128 -14.77 -9.09 12.02
C MET A 128 -15.19 -7.69 12.49
N MET A 129 -16.34 -7.20 12.04
CA MET A 129 -16.86 -5.87 12.40
C MET A 129 -17.35 -5.79 13.85
N ARG A 130 -17.89 -6.88 14.39
CA ARG A 130 -18.29 -6.97 15.81
C ARG A 130 -17.15 -7.27 16.78
N SER A 131 -15.99 -7.69 16.25
CA SER A 131 -14.83 -8.02 17.07
C SER A 131 -14.35 -6.82 17.88
N ARG A 132 -13.98 -7.07 19.14
CA ARG A 132 -13.42 -6.08 20.06
C ARG A 132 -11.93 -5.81 19.80
N ALA A 133 -11.27 -6.58 18.95
CA ALA A 133 -9.88 -6.36 18.60
C ALA A 133 -9.68 -4.99 17.98
N GLY A 134 -8.69 -4.23 18.46
CA GLY A 134 -8.35 -2.93 17.87
C GLY A 134 -7.69 -3.06 16.50
N ARG A 135 -7.29 -4.27 16.12
CA ARG A 135 -6.56 -4.62 14.90
C ARG A 135 -7.04 -5.97 14.37
N ALA A 136 -7.62 -6.01 13.18
CA ALA A 136 -8.04 -7.27 12.55
C ALA A 136 -7.79 -7.25 11.04
N ALA A 137 -7.21 -8.32 10.50
CA ALA A 137 -6.98 -8.49 9.07
C ALA A 137 -7.54 -9.83 8.58
N VAL A 138 -8.19 -9.83 7.42
CA VAL A 138 -8.66 -11.04 6.73
C VAL A 138 -7.94 -11.17 5.39
N MET A 139 -7.36 -12.33 5.10
CA MET A 139 -6.66 -12.63 3.85
C MET A 139 -7.37 -13.77 3.11
N LEU A 140 -7.73 -13.58 1.85
CA LEU A 140 -8.51 -14.54 1.07
C LEU A 140 -7.75 -15.03 -0.16
N ASP A 141 -7.29 -16.27 -0.13
CA ASP A 141 -6.71 -17.01 -1.25
C ASP A 141 -7.75 -17.96 -1.87
N CYS A 142 -8.75 -17.36 -2.52
CA CYS A 142 -9.82 -18.07 -3.21
C CYS A 142 -10.27 -17.31 -4.47
N CYS A 143 -11.01 -17.99 -5.35
CA CYS A 143 -11.60 -17.36 -6.54
C CYS A 143 -12.70 -16.37 -6.13
N TYR A 144 -12.87 -15.29 -6.89
CA TYR A 144 -13.88 -14.27 -6.63
C TYR A 144 -13.77 -13.55 -5.27
N ALA A 145 -12.58 -13.57 -4.67
CA ALA A 145 -12.36 -13.04 -3.33
C ALA A 145 -12.71 -11.55 -3.21
N GLY A 146 -12.62 -10.77 -4.30
CA GLY A 146 -13.08 -9.38 -4.35
C GLY A 146 -14.60 -9.17 -4.15
N ALA A 147 -15.42 -10.22 -4.18
CA ALA A 147 -16.84 -10.16 -3.83
C ALA A 147 -17.11 -10.19 -2.31
N PHE A 148 -16.07 -10.36 -1.48
CA PHE A 148 -16.17 -10.31 -0.02
C PHE A 148 -16.61 -8.93 0.51
N GLU A 149 -16.32 -7.86 -0.24
CA GLU A 149 -16.70 -6.49 0.09
C GLU A 149 -18.23 -6.26 0.07
N ARG A 150 -18.95 -6.87 -0.88
CA ARG A 150 -20.42 -6.79 -0.93
C ARG A 150 -21.08 -7.30 0.36
N GLY A 151 -20.43 -8.23 1.06
CA GLY A 151 -20.88 -8.75 2.36
C GLY A 151 -20.47 -7.91 3.57
N LEU A 152 -19.60 -6.90 3.44
CA LEU A 152 -19.24 -5.97 4.52
C LEU A 152 -20.33 -4.92 4.78
N PHE A 153 -21.16 -4.64 3.77
CA PHE A 153 -22.21 -3.62 3.80
C PHE A 153 -23.62 -4.21 3.64
N SER A 154 -23.85 -5.44 4.14
CA SER A 154 -25.20 -6.02 4.20
C SER A 154 -26.11 -5.13 5.05
N ARG A 155 -27.22 -4.66 4.45
CA ARG A 155 -28.16 -3.65 4.97
C ARG A 155 -28.97 -4.02 6.21
N ALA A 156 -28.59 -5.07 6.96
CA ALA A 156 -29.41 -5.63 8.02
C ALA A 156 -28.64 -5.82 9.34
N ASP A 157 -28.34 -4.72 10.04
CA ASP A 157 -28.30 -4.68 11.52
C ASP A 157 -28.21 -3.20 12.01
N PRO A 158 -29.33 -2.55 12.41
CA PRO A 158 -29.38 -1.11 12.67
C PRO A 158 -29.00 -0.68 14.11
N GLU A 159 -28.58 -1.57 15.00
CA GLU A 159 -28.21 -1.20 16.38
C GLU A 159 -26.79 -1.65 16.76
N VAL A 160 -25.78 -1.02 16.15
CA VAL A 160 -24.52 -0.75 16.86
C VAL A 160 -24.08 0.65 16.43
N HIS A 161 -24.22 1.64 17.30
CA HIS A 161 -23.59 2.95 17.11
C HIS A 161 -22.06 2.78 17.00
N VAL A 162 -21.56 2.72 15.76
CA VAL A 162 -20.13 2.58 15.44
C VAL A 162 -19.38 3.89 15.70
N GLU A 163 -20.04 4.97 16.11
CA GLU A 163 -19.37 6.24 16.45
C GLU A 163 -19.17 6.42 17.96
N ASP A 164 -20.09 5.93 18.79
CA ASP A 164 -19.98 6.04 20.26
C ASP A 164 -18.97 5.07 20.88
N SER A 165 -18.62 3.99 20.17
CA SER A 165 -17.52 3.11 20.60
C SER A 165 -16.13 3.72 20.33
N PHE A 166 -16.06 4.81 19.58
CA PHE A 166 -14.80 5.42 19.13
C PHE A 166 -14.54 6.81 19.73
N SER A 167 -15.52 7.42 20.40
CA SER A 167 -15.33 8.71 21.09
C SER A 167 -14.76 8.60 22.52
N VAL A 168 -14.82 7.43 23.17
CA VAL A 168 -14.38 7.27 24.58
C VAL A 168 -12.90 6.88 24.72
N LEU A 169 -12.15 6.65 23.63
CA LEU A 169 -10.78 6.09 23.69
C LEU A 169 -9.68 6.95 23.06
N GLU A 170 -9.90 8.26 22.88
CA GLU A 170 -8.93 9.27 22.41
C GLU A 170 -7.65 9.45 23.28
N ARG A 171 -7.44 8.65 24.32
CA ARG A 171 -6.35 8.84 25.30
C ARG A 171 -5.19 7.85 25.25
N VAL A 172 -5.12 6.96 24.25
CA VAL A 172 -3.99 6.02 24.11
C VAL A 172 -3.59 5.89 22.64
N GLY A 173 -2.43 6.46 22.27
CA GLY A 173 -1.88 6.37 20.90
C GLY A 173 -1.48 4.94 20.52
N GLY A 174 -1.78 4.54 19.27
CA GLY A 174 -1.32 3.31 18.62
C GLY A 174 -2.10 2.99 17.33
N GLU A 175 -1.48 2.24 16.41
CA GLU A 175 -2.12 1.69 15.19
C GLU A 175 -3.43 0.97 15.55
N ARG A 176 -4.55 1.28 14.90
CA ARG A 176 -5.84 0.58 15.04
C ARG A 176 -6.52 0.56 13.67
N GLY A 177 -7.31 -0.46 13.36
CA GLY A 177 -8.00 -0.59 12.08
C GLY A 177 -8.36 -2.03 11.71
N ARG A 178 -9.27 -2.19 10.75
CA ARG A 178 -9.62 -3.48 10.14
C ARG A 178 -9.18 -3.50 8.69
N ALA A 179 -8.80 -4.65 8.15
CA ALA A 179 -8.37 -4.74 6.76
C ALA A 179 -8.73 -6.07 6.10
N VAL A 180 -8.88 -6.05 4.78
CA VAL A 180 -9.13 -7.23 3.97
C VAL A 180 -8.16 -7.22 2.79
N LEU A 181 -7.44 -8.33 2.56
CA LEU A 181 -6.53 -8.53 1.44
C LEU A 181 -6.99 -9.76 0.64
N THR A 182 -7.23 -9.61 -0.65
CA THR A 182 -7.74 -10.69 -1.51
C THR A 182 -6.74 -11.06 -2.58
N ALA A 183 -6.74 -12.33 -2.98
CA ALA A 183 -5.88 -12.87 -4.03
C ALA A 183 -6.37 -12.59 -5.45
N SER A 184 -7.65 -12.22 -5.63
CA SER A 184 -8.30 -12.01 -6.93
C SER A 184 -9.41 -10.96 -6.84
N SER A 185 -9.71 -10.28 -7.95
CA SER A 185 -10.86 -9.37 -8.06
C SER A 185 -12.20 -10.12 -8.04
N ALA A 186 -13.33 -9.41 -7.96
CA ALA A 186 -14.67 -10.00 -7.92
C ALA A 186 -15.03 -10.84 -9.17
N VAL A 187 -14.25 -10.76 -10.25
CA VAL A 187 -14.51 -11.43 -11.54
C VAL A 187 -13.41 -12.43 -11.95
N GLU A 188 -12.36 -12.57 -11.16
CA GLU A 188 -11.16 -13.36 -11.52
C GLU A 188 -11.06 -14.70 -10.76
N TYR A 189 -10.43 -15.67 -11.43
CA TYR A 189 -10.03 -16.95 -10.83
C TYR A 189 -8.64 -16.83 -10.18
N ALA A 190 -8.48 -17.36 -8.96
CA ALA A 190 -7.17 -17.51 -8.33
C ALA A 190 -6.41 -18.67 -9.00
N PHE A 191 -5.18 -18.43 -9.46
CA PHE A 191 -4.44 -19.37 -10.31
C PHE A 191 -3.52 -20.30 -9.49
N GLU A 192 -3.67 -21.62 -9.69
CA GLU A 192 -2.66 -22.63 -9.33
C GLU A 192 -1.92 -23.05 -10.62
N GLY A 193 -0.58 -23.09 -10.61
CA GLY A 193 0.24 -23.44 -11.78
C GLY A 193 -0.25 -24.70 -12.51
N SER A 194 -0.50 -24.59 -13.81
CA SER A 194 -1.24 -25.59 -14.60
C SER A 194 -0.53 -26.95 -14.74
N ARG A 195 -1.24 -28.04 -14.36
CA ARG A 195 -1.15 -29.35 -15.02
C ARG A 195 -2.52 -30.05 -15.02
N VAL A 196 -2.89 -30.56 -16.20
CA VAL A 196 -4.07 -31.40 -16.47
C VAL A 196 -3.85 -32.79 -15.88
N VAL A 197 -4.81 -33.30 -15.11
CA VAL A 197 -4.92 -34.75 -14.85
C VAL A 197 -5.96 -35.26 -15.85
N PRO A 198 -5.64 -36.19 -16.76
CA PRO A 198 -6.64 -36.76 -17.65
C PRO A 198 -7.63 -37.60 -16.82
N SER A 199 -8.92 -37.34 -17.00
CA SER A 199 -9.94 -38.36 -16.77
C SER A 199 -9.63 -39.53 -17.70
N ALA A 200 -9.65 -40.75 -17.16
CA ALA A 200 -9.34 -41.97 -17.89
C ALA A 200 -10.40 -42.24 -18.98
N ALA A 201 -10.10 -41.92 -20.24
CA ALA A 201 -10.52 -42.66 -21.44
C ALA A 201 -9.90 -42.05 -22.72
N ALA A 202 -9.54 -42.94 -23.66
CA ALA A 202 -9.08 -42.71 -25.05
C ALA A 202 -7.62 -42.26 -25.24
N GLY A 203 -6.81 -43.19 -25.77
CA GLY A 203 -5.39 -43.00 -26.04
C GLY A 203 -5.07 -42.47 -27.44
N SER A 204 -3.88 -41.91 -27.58
CA SER A 204 -2.92 -42.13 -28.68
C SER A 204 -1.68 -41.26 -28.46
N THR A 205 -0.63 -41.59 -29.20
CA THR A 205 0.80 -41.54 -28.84
C THR A 205 1.57 -40.28 -29.26
N MET A 206 2.57 -39.96 -28.42
CA MET A 206 3.95 -39.46 -28.68
C MET A 206 4.22 -37.96 -28.92
N GLY A 207 5.09 -37.43 -28.04
CA GLY A 207 5.88 -36.21 -28.20
C GLY A 207 6.69 -35.91 -26.93
N ALA A 208 7.96 -36.33 -26.90
CA ALA A 208 8.82 -36.41 -25.72
C ALA A 208 9.41 -35.07 -25.23
N GLY A 209 9.61 -34.97 -23.91
CA GLY A 209 10.58 -34.06 -23.29
C GLY A 209 10.01 -33.19 -22.16
N LEU A 210 10.43 -33.47 -20.92
CA LEU A 210 10.47 -32.65 -19.68
C LEU A 210 9.90 -33.40 -18.45
N SER A 211 10.73 -33.42 -17.40
CA SER A 211 10.69 -34.26 -16.20
C SER A 211 9.42 -34.17 -15.31
N GLU A 212 9.08 -35.31 -14.70
CA GLU A 212 8.24 -35.52 -13.51
C GLU A 212 8.63 -34.54 -12.37
N GLY A 213 7.79 -33.93 -11.53
CA GLY A 213 6.41 -34.16 -11.10
C GLY A 213 6.27 -33.73 -9.62
N ARG A 214 6.31 -32.43 -9.30
CA ARG A 214 5.84 -31.85 -8.01
C ARG A 214 5.06 -30.55 -8.27
N PRO A 215 3.84 -30.37 -7.73
CA PRO A 215 3.07 -29.12 -7.86
C PRO A 215 3.71 -27.98 -7.03
N GLY A 216 3.66 -26.75 -7.56
CA GLY A 216 4.19 -25.53 -6.91
C GLY A 216 3.21 -24.89 -5.91
N PRO A 217 3.67 -23.91 -5.10
CA PRO A 217 2.81 -23.14 -4.17
C PRO A 217 1.73 -22.32 -4.90
N SER A 218 0.69 -21.88 -4.15
CA SER A 218 -0.22 -20.81 -4.57
C SER A 218 0.59 -19.56 -4.92
N LEU A 219 0.19 -18.85 -5.98
CA LEU A 219 0.84 -17.60 -6.37
C LEU A 219 0.68 -16.51 -5.30
N PHE A 220 -0.47 -16.48 -4.62
CA PHE A 220 -0.75 -15.49 -3.59
C PHE A 220 -0.14 -15.86 -2.25
N THR A 221 -0.50 -17.02 -1.68
CA THR A 221 0.04 -17.42 -0.38
C THR A 221 1.56 -17.69 -0.46
N GLY A 222 2.07 -18.15 -1.61
CA GLY A 222 3.51 -18.27 -1.85
C GLY A 222 4.23 -16.93 -1.82
N ALA A 223 3.70 -15.90 -2.49
CA ALA A 223 4.26 -14.54 -2.45
C ALA A 223 4.19 -13.93 -1.04
N LEU A 224 3.09 -14.14 -0.32
CA LEU A 224 2.92 -13.73 1.07
C LEU A 224 4.01 -14.34 1.97
N VAL A 225 4.20 -15.67 1.89
CA VAL A 225 5.22 -16.40 2.67
C VAL A 225 6.61 -15.90 2.31
N ASP A 226 6.93 -15.75 1.02
CA ASP A 226 8.23 -15.30 0.56
C ASP A 226 8.54 -13.88 1.05
N GLY A 227 7.59 -12.94 0.92
CA GLY A 227 7.77 -11.54 1.33
C GLY A 227 8.03 -11.40 2.84
N LEU A 228 7.25 -12.12 3.66
CA LEU A 228 7.42 -12.11 5.10
C LEU A 228 8.71 -12.82 5.56
N ARG A 229 9.07 -13.93 4.92
CA ARG A 229 10.26 -14.72 5.26
C ARG A 229 11.56 -14.01 4.91
N THR A 230 11.59 -13.36 3.75
CA THR A 230 12.77 -12.67 3.24
C THR A 230 12.91 -11.26 3.79
N GLY A 231 11.80 -10.65 4.22
CA GLY A 231 11.72 -9.24 4.53
C GLY A 231 11.68 -8.33 3.30
N ASP A 232 11.57 -8.88 2.09
CA ASP A 232 11.49 -8.07 0.86
C ASP A 232 10.16 -7.31 0.72
N ALA A 233 9.16 -7.65 1.53
CA ALA A 233 7.91 -6.91 1.65
C ALA A 233 8.04 -5.60 2.47
N ASP A 234 9.16 -5.36 3.15
CA ASP A 234 9.51 -4.06 3.76
C ASP A 234 10.04 -3.13 2.66
N LEU A 235 9.09 -2.48 1.96
CA LEU A 235 9.39 -1.59 0.84
C LEU A 235 9.94 -0.25 1.34
N GLY A 236 9.51 0.20 2.52
CA GLY A 236 9.98 1.42 3.19
C GLY A 236 11.39 1.31 3.79
N GLY A 237 11.86 0.11 4.08
CA GLY A 237 13.14 -0.17 4.73
C GLY A 237 13.19 0.25 6.20
N ASP A 238 12.05 0.29 6.89
CA ASP A 238 11.95 0.73 8.28
C ASP A 238 12.01 -0.44 9.29
N GLY A 239 12.12 -1.67 8.80
CA GLY A 239 12.27 -2.88 9.58
C GLY A 239 10.94 -3.51 10.03
N VAL A 240 9.80 -2.95 9.62
CA VAL A 240 8.49 -3.57 9.77
C VAL A 240 7.88 -3.88 8.41
N VAL A 241 6.89 -4.76 8.38
CA VAL A 241 6.12 -5.07 7.18
C VAL A 241 4.67 -4.71 7.49
N GLY A 242 4.24 -3.58 6.95
CA GLY A 242 2.85 -3.13 6.96
C GLY A 242 2.00 -3.92 5.96
N LEU A 243 0.67 -3.86 6.14
CA LEU A 243 -0.25 -4.58 5.28
C LEU A 243 -0.34 -3.94 3.88
N ALA A 244 -0.16 -2.63 3.77
CA ALA A 244 -0.10 -1.93 2.49
C ALA A 244 1.14 -2.31 1.68
N GLU A 245 2.32 -2.31 2.33
CA GLU A 245 3.58 -2.73 1.69
C GLU A 245 3.55 -4.20 1.26
N LEU A 246 2.98 -5.05 2.11
CA LEU A 246 2.80 -6.46 1.82
C LEU A 246 1.89 -6.69 0.62
N ALA A 247 0.79 -5.93 0.50
CA ALA A 247 -0.12 -6.01 -0.64
C ALA A 247 0.57 -5.56 -1.94
N GLU A 248 1.36 -4.49 -1.88
CA GLU A 248 2.13 -4.00 -3.02
C GLU A 248 3.16 -5.04 -3.49
N TYR A 249 3.95 -5.59 -2.56
CA TYR A 249 4.91 -6.65 -2.84
C TYR A 249 4.27 -7.88 -3.49
N ILE A 250 3.15 -8.35 -2.93
CA ILE A 250 2.41 -9.51 -3.45
C ILE A 250 1.88 -9.20 -4.87
N GLY A 251 1.33 -8.01 -5.09
CA GLY A 251 0.84 -7.57 -6.39
C GLY A 251 1.94 -7.54 -7.45
N GLU A 252 3.11 -7.01 -7.14
CA GLU A 252 4.26 -7.05 -8.05
C GLU A 252 4.72 -8.48 -8.35
N ARG A 253 4.77 -9.34 -7.33
CA ARG A 253 5.22 -10.72 -7.47
C ARG A 253 4.29 -11.55 -8.34
N ILE A 254 2.98 -11.37 -8.18
CA ILE A 254 1.97 -12.08 -8.97
C ILE A 254 1.93 -11.54 -10.40
N ARG A 255 1.95 -10.21 -10.61
CA ARG A 255 1.99 -9.60 -11.96
C ARG A 255 3.20 -10.04 -12.79
N ALA A 256 4.32 -10.36 -12.14
CA ALA A 256 5.50 -10.91 -12.80
C ALA A 256 5.33 -12.36 -13.30
N VAL A 257 4.34 -13.09 -12.78
CA VAL A 257 4.05 -14.49 -13.14
C VAL A 257 2.80 -14.60 -14.02
N THR A 258 1.74 -13.85 -13.70
CA THR A 258 0.50 -13.80 -14.49
C THR A 258 -0.16 -12.41 -14.37
N PRO A 259 -0.62 -11.81 -15.49
CA PRO A 259 -1.39 -10.57 -15.45
C PRO A 259 -2.85 -10.78 -15.02
N ASN A 260 -3.32 -12.03 -14.95
CA ASN A 260 -4.74 -12.38 -14.76
C ASN A 260 -5.16 -12.60 -13.30
N GLN A 261 -4.32 -12.25 -12.35
CA GLN A 261 -4.61 -12.34 -10.92
C GLN A 261 -4.17 -11.03 -10.26
N ASN A 262 -5.13 -10.21 -9.84
CA ASN A 262 -4.86 -8.90 -9.25
C ASN A 262 -5.29 -8.82 -7.78
N PRO A 263 -4.34 -8.83 -6.82
CA PRO A 263 -4.65 -8.66 -5.41
C PRO A 263 -5.24 -7.29 -5.10
N GLN A 264 -6.17 -7.23 -4.14
CA GLN A 264 -6.82 -5.99 -3.69
C GLN A 264 -6.76 -5.88 -2.16
N LEU A 265 -6.48 -4.67 -1.66
CA LEU A 265 -6.43 -4.34 -0.23
C LEU A 265 -7.47 -3.27 0.12
N TRP A 266 -8.22 -3.50 1.19
CA TRP A 266 -9.13 -2.52 1.79
C TRP A 266 -8.80 -2.32 3.27
N MET A 267 -8.91 -1.08 3.75
CA MET A 267 -8.69 -0.72 5.15
C MET A 267 -9.88 0.10 5.69
N PHE A 268 -10.32 -0.22 6.91
CA PHE A 268 -11.52 0.33 7.55
C PHE A 268 -11.16 0.85 8.95
N GLY A 269 -11.49 2.13 9.23
CA GLY A 269 -11.23 2.75 10.53
C GLY A 269 -9.75 2.75 10.94
N ALA A 270 -8.83 2.75 9.96
CA ALA A 270 -7.41 2.60 10.18
C ALA A 270 -6.69 3.93 10.48
N TYR A 271 -5.88 3.97 11.54
CA TYR A 271 -4.96 5.06 11.86
C TYR A 271 -3.52 4.52 11.73
N GLY A 272 -2.89 4.73 10.57
CA GLY A 272 -1.60 4.12 10.21
C GLY A 272 -1.74 2.82 9.39
N ASP A 273 -0.62 2.27 8.90
CA ASP A 273 -0.58 0.94 8.28
C ASP A 273 -0.58 -0.15 9.35
N LEU A 274 -1.33 -1.23 9.13
CA LEU A 274 -1.49 -2.30 10.12
C LEU A 274 -0.25 -3.20 10.08
N THR A 275 0.63 -3.11 11.08
CA THR A 275 1.85 -3.93 11.10
C THR A 275 1.53 -5.42 11.24
N ILE A 276 1.97 -6.22 10.26
CA ILE A 276 1.78 -7.69 10.25
C ILE A 276 3.08 -8.41 10.62
N ALA A 277 4.26 -7.95 10.24
CA ALA A 277 5.51 -8.61 10.63
C ALA A 277 6.65 -7.62 10.87
N ARG A 278 7.75 -8.14 11.43
CA ARG A 278 9.06 -7.50 11.38
C ARG A 278 9.82 -8.04 10.19
N ALA A 279 10.50 -7.17 9.45
CA ALA A 279 11.36 -7.59 8.37
C ALA A 279 12.51 -8.44 8.94
N ALA A 280 12.70 -9.65 8.41
CA ALA A 280 13.89 -10.44 8.71
C ALA A 280 15.12 -9.59 8.37
N ARG A 281 16.05 -9.40 9.32
CA ARG A 281 17.21 -8.49 9.18
C ARG A 281 17.82 -8.59 7.77
N ARG A 282 17.61 -7.57 6.94
CA ARG A 282 18.49 -7.35 5.79
C ARG A 282 19.91 -7.18 6.34
N PRO A 283 20.94 -7.80 5.74
CA PRO A 283 22.26 -7.21 5.79
C PRO A 283 22.08 -5.78 5.26
N ASP A 284 22.54 -4.76 6.00
CA ASP A 284 22.46 -3.35 5.61
C ASP A 284 22.63 -3.18 4.09
N PRO A 285 21.90 -2.28 3.41
CA PRO A 285 22.02 -2.09 1.98
C PRO A 285 23.48 -1.82 1.64
N VAL A 286 24.18 -2.87 1.19
CA VAL A 286 25.59 -2.75 0.92
C VAL A 286 25.71 -1.95 -0.34
N THR A 287 26.12 -0.70 -0.18
CA THR A 287 26.32 0.24 -1.28
C THR A 287 27.26 -0.42 -2.30
N LEU A 288 26.70 -0.89 -3.41
CA LEU A 288 27.47 -1.27 -4.58
C LEU A 288 28.15 0.01 -5.11
N PRO A 289 29.35 -0.08 -5.71
CA PRO A 289 30.03 1.07 -6.27
C PRO A 289 29.08 1.91 -7.15
N LEU A 290 29.15 3.24 -7.05
CA LEU A 290 28.19 4.17 -7.65
C LEU A 290 27.93 3.95 -9.16
N GLY A 291 28.89 3.40 -9.90
CA GLY A 291 28.74 3.05 -11.32
C GLY A 291 27.66 2.01 -11.60
N VAL A 292 27.48 1.05 -10.69
CA VAL A 292 26.60 -0.12 -10.87
C VAL A 292 25.15 0.18 -10.52
N ALA A 293 24.91 1.01 -9.49
CA ALA A 293 23.56 1.32 -9.00
C ALA A 293 22.74 2.14 -10.01
N VAL A 294 23.40 3.01 -10.79
CA VAL A 294 22.77 3.97 -11.71
C VAL A 294 22.39 3.33 -13.06
N GLN A 295 22.97 2.19 -13.42
CA GLN A 295 22.95 1.69 -14.81
C GLN A 295 21.94 0.56 -15.09
N THR A 296 20.92 0.38 -14.24
CA THR A 296 19.97 -0.75 -14.36
C THR A 296 18.51 -0.32 -14.49
N GLY A 297 18.26 0.99 -14.67
CA GLY A 297 16.97 1.57 -15.05
C GLY A 297 16.85 1.75 -16.57
N PRO A 298 16.11 2.77 -17.08
CA PRO A 298 15.86 3.01 -18.51
C PRO A 298 17.10 3.52 -19.29
N ALA A 299 18.30 3.17 -18.83
CA ALA A 299 19.58 3.46 -19.45
C ALA A 299 19.72 2.73 -20.79
N ALA A 300 20.46 3.27 -21.75
CA ALA A 300 20.68 2.61 -23.05
C ALA A 300 21.33 1.21 -22.88
N PRO A 301 21.03 0.22 -23.74
CA PRO A 301 21.54 -1.16 -23.61
C PRO A 301 23.07 -1.27 -23.44
N GLU A 302 23.84 -0.38 -24.07
CA GLU A 302 25.30 -0.32 -23.95
C GLU A 302 25.79 -0.03 -22.52
N GLN A 303 25.05 0.81 -21.78
CA GLN A 303 25.35 1.15 -20.40
C GLN A 303 25.03 -0.02 -19.47
N ARG A 304 23.93 -0.74 -19.74
CA ARG A 304 23.55 -1.93 -18.95
C ARG A 304 24.52 -3.09 -19.20
N LEU A 305 25.07 -3.22 -20.40
CA LEU A 305 26.16 -4.17 -20.70
C LEU A 305 27.44 -3.86 -19.89
N ARG A 306 27.79 -2.57 -19.74
CA ARG A 306 28.90 -2.16 -18.87
C ARG A 306 28.64 -2.52 -17.40
N ALA A 307 27.41 -2.32 -16.93
CA ALA A 307 27.01 -2.71 -15.58
C ALA A 307 27.15 -4.21 -15.33
N VAL A 308 26.83 -5.07 -16.31
CA VAL A 308 27.05 -6.52 -16.21
C VAL A 308 28.52 -6.86 -15.98
N ALA A 309 29.44 -6.19 -16.70
CA ALA A 309 30.87 -6.41 -16.54
C ALA A 309 31.38 -5.96 -15.15
N GLU A 310 30.90 -4.81 -14.66
CA GLU A 310 31.24 -4.31 -13.31
C GLU A 310 30.69 -5.23 -12.21
N LEU A 311 29.44 -5.69 -12.33
CA LEU A 311 28.83 -6.64 -11.39
C LEU A 311 29.63 -7.93 -11.26
N ARG A 312 30.18 -8.45 -12.36
CA ARG A 312 31.06 -9.62 -12.34
C ARG A 312 32.29 -9.38 -11.46
N THR A 313 32.93 -8.21 -11.59
CA THR A 313 34.10 -7.88 -10.76
C THR A 313 33.78 -7.76 -9.28
N VAL A 314 32.56 -7.33 -8.93
CA VAL A 314 32.11 -7.26 -7.53
C VAL A 314 31.87 -8.66 -6.95
N ILE A 315 31.35 -9.60 -7.76
CA ILE A 315 31.08 -10.98 -7.34
C ILE A 315 32.38 -11.73 -7.04
N ASP A 316 33.44 -11.47 -7.82
CA ASP A 316 34.76 -12.05 -7.59
C ASP A 316 35.50 -11.40 -6.40
N GLY A 317 34.92 -10.36 -5.80
CA GLY A 317 35.47 -9.64 -4.66
C GLY A 317 35.38 -10.41 -3.33
N PRO A 318 36.17 -10.00 -2.31
CA PRO A 318 36.21 -10.68 -1.01
C PRO A 318 34.99 -10.40 -0.11
N ASP A 319 34.19 -9.37 -0.43
CA ASP A 319 33.02 -8.98 0.34
C ASP A 319 31.79 -9.79 -0.10
N ALA A 320 31.48 -10.83 0.66
CA ALA A 320 30.36 -11.72 0.36
C ALA A 320 29.01 -10.99 0.32
N ALA A 321 28.84 -9.91 1.10
CA ALA A 321 27.59 -9.16 1.13
C ALA A 321 27.41 -8.31 -0.15
N ARG A 322 28.50 -7.69 -0.65
CA ARG A 322 28.50 -7.04 -1.97
C ARG A 322 28.31 -8.03 -3.11
N ALA A 323 28.95 -9.19 -3.04
CA ALA A 323 28.81 -10.22 -4.04
C ALA A 323 27.36 -10.75 -4.12
N LEU A 324 26.68 -10.91 -2.98
CA LEU A 324 25.25 -11.26 -2.91
C LEU A 324 24.36 -10.19 -3.55
N ALA A 325 24.58 -8.92 -3.21
CA ALA A 325 23.86 -7.80 -3.81
C ALA A 325 24.08 -7.73 -5.33
N ALA A 326 25.30 -8.02 -5.80
CA ALA A 326 25.63 -8.05 -7.22
C ALA A 326 24.99 -9.24 -7.95
N LEU A 327 24.95 -10.43 -7.35
CA LEU A 327 24.26 -11.61 -7.91
C LEU A 327 22.76 -11.33 -8.10
N ALA A 328 22.10 -10.76 -7.09
CA ALA A 328 20.69 -10.38 -7.16
C ALA A 328 20.41 -9.34 -8.26
N LYS A 329 21.41 -8.52 -8.61
CA LYS A 329 21.29 -7.54 -9.70
C LYS A 329 21.50 -8.17 -11.08
N LEU A 330 22.45 -9.10 -11.22
CA LEU A 330 22.60 -9.89 -12.44
C LEU A 330 21.36 -10.72 -12.76
N ASP A 331 20.68 -11.28 -11.75
CA ASP A 331 19.44 -12.05 -11.94
C ASP A 331 18.29 -11.20 -12.50
N ARG A 332 18.28 -9.88 -12.22
CA ARG A 332 17.36 -8.93 -12.86
C ARG A 332 17.75 -8.66 -14.32
N LEU A 333 19.02 -8.40 -14.59
CA LEU A 333 19.53 -8.15 -15.96
C LEU A 333 19.44 -9.40 -16.87
N ALA A 334 19.37 -10.61 -16.30
CA ALA A 334 19.12 -11.84 -17.07
C ALA A 334 17.72 -11.91 -17.71
N ARG A 335 16.82 -10.97 -17.35
CA ARG A 335 15.46 -10.79 -17.88
C ARG A 335 15.26 -9.43 -18.58
N ASP A 336 16.34 -8.70 -18.84
CA ASP A 336 16.35 -7.41 -19.54
C ASP A 336 15.64 -7.45 -20.91
N ASP A 337 15.13 -6.34 -21.42
CA ASP A 337 14.48 -6.27 -22.74
C ASP A 337 15.47 -6.47 -23.90
N SER A 338 16.74 -6.10 -23.71
CA SER A 338 17.81 -6.30 -24.70
C SER A 338 18.36 -7.73 -24.67
N ALA A 339 18.35 -8.39 -25.83
CA ALA A 339 18.88 -9.74 -25.99
C ALA A 339 20.37 -9.85 -25.60
N SER A 340 21.18 -8.85 -25.96
CA SER A 340 22.61 -8.83 -25.64
C SER A 340 22.89 -8.66 -24.15
N VAL A 341 22.12 -7.83 -23.45
CA VAL A 341 22.22 -7.64 -21.99
C VAL A 341 21.81 -8.91 -21.26
N ARG A 342 20.68 -9.53 -21.66
CA ARG A 342 20.23 -10.80 -21.07
C ARG A 342 21.28 -11.90 -21.20
N GLU A 343 21.85 -12.07 -22.39
CA GLU A 343 22.83 -13.12 -22.64
C GLU A 343 24.12 -12.89 -21.85
N ALA A 344 24.62 -11.65 -21.83
CA ALA A 344 25.79 -11.28 -21.03
C ALA A 344 25.57 -11.50 -19.52
N ALA A 345 24.40 -11.13 -19.01
CA ALA A 345 24.05 -11.30 -17.60
C ALA A 345 23.91 -12.79 -17.22
N ARG A 346 23.28 -13.61 -18.07
CA ARG A 346 23.19 -15.07 -17.89
C ARG A 346 24.56 -15.72 -17.91
N HIS A 347 25.44 -15.31 -18.82
CA HIS A 347 26.81 -15.81 -18.88
C HIS A 347 27.61 -15.44 -17.63
N ALA A 348 27.54 -14.19 -17.18
CA ALA A 348 28.20 -13.73 -15.95
C ALA A 348 27.67 -14.46 -14.71
N ARG A 349 26.35 -14.70 -14.64
CA ARG A 349 25.70 -15.43 -13.56
C ARG A 349 26.12 -16.91 -13.52
N GLY A 350 26.23 -17.56 -14.67
CA GLY A 350 26.68 -18.95 -14.79
C GLY A 350 28.17 -19.13 -14.49
N ALA A 351 29.00 -18.13 -14.80
CA ALA A 351 30.43 -18.14 -14.45
C ALA A 351 30.67 -18.16 -12.93
N ALA A 352 29.77 -17.55 -12.15
CA ALA A 352 29.83 -17.49 -10.69
C ALA A 352 29.36 -18.79 -9.98
N ALA A 353 28.77 -19.74 -10.70
CA ALA A 353 28.21 -20.96 -10.11
C ALA A 353 29.31 -21.87 -9.50
N PRO A 354 29.00 -22.59 -8.40
CA PRO A 354 29.95 -23.51 -7.77
C PRO A 354 30.31 -24.67 -8.70
N ARG A 355 31.55 -25.14 -8.64
CA ARG A 355 32.05 -26.26 -9.46
C ARG A 355 32.84 -27.25 -8.63
N ILE A 356 32.66 -28.54 -8.93
CA ILE A 356 33.46 -29.65 -8.41
C ILE A 356 34.11 -30.31 -9.63
N PRO A 357 35.45 -30.36 -9.76
CA PRO A 357 36.11 -30.71 -11.02
C PRO A 357 35.75 -32.10 -11.55
N ASP A 358 35.70 -33.10 -10.67
CA ASP A 358 35.50 -34.48 -11.09
C ASP A 358 34.03 -34.89 -11.08
N GLY A 359 33.16 -34.21 -10.30
CA GLY A 359 31.73 -34.52 -10.18
C GLY A 359 31.41 -35.92 -9.62
N HIS A 360 32.43 -36.72 -9.32
CA HIS A 360 32.36 -38.03 -8.68
C HIS A 360 33.46 -38.19 -7.62
N CYS A 361 33.18 -38.93 -6.55
CA CYS A 361 34.12 -39.23 -5.47
C CYS A 361 33.94 -40.69 -5.03
N ASP A 362 35.01 -41.46 -5.03
CA ASP A 362 35.02 -42.83 -4.52
C ASP A 362 35.70 -42.86 -3.15
N LEU A 363 34.95 -43.27 -2.12
CA LEU A 363 35.45 -43.40 -0.75
C LEU A 363 36.18 -44.73 -0.52
N GLY A 364 36.16 -45.64 -1.50
CA GLY A 364 36.78 -46.96 -1.42
C GLY A 364 36.04 -47.91 -0.47
N VAL A 365 36.79 -48.88 0.07
CA VAL A 365 36.25 -49.93 0.95
C VAL A 365 36.22 -49.44 2.41
N ILE A 366 35.02 -49.38 2.99
CA ILE A 366 34.78 -48.91 4.36
C ILE A 366 34.34 -50.09 5.26
N PRO A 367 34.87 -50.22 6.49
CA PRO A 367 34.48 -51.29 7.40
C PRO A 367 33.03 -51.19 7.86
N LEU A 368 32.31 -52.32 7.84
CA LEU A 368 30.93 -52.44 8.31
C LEU A 368 30.75 -51.87 9.73
N GLY A 369 29.76 -50.98 9.92
CA GLY A 369 29.40 -50.40 11.20
C GLY A 369 30.41 -49.39 11.79
N ARG A 370 31.48 -49.02 11.06
CA ARG A 370 32.46 -48.01 11.50
C ARG A 370 32.60 -46.88 10.48
N PRO A 371 32.83 -45.63 10.93
CA PRO A 371 33.07 -44.53 10.01
C PRO A 371 34.39 -44.71 9.27
N GLY A 372 34.31 -44.57 7.95
CA GLY A 372 35.46 -44.47 7.06
C GLY A 372 36.26 -43.18 7.26
N PRO A 373 37.48 -43.09 6.70
CA PRO A 373 38.26 -41.86 6.71
C PRO A 373 37.50 -40.72 6.00
N GLU A 374 37.62 -39.50 6.53
CA GLU A 374 37.05 -38.31 5.89
C GLU A 374 37.87 -37.94 4.64
N VAL A 375 37.21 -37.78 3.50
CA VAL A 375 37.82 -37.33 2.23
C VAL A 375 37.38 -35.90 1.94
N ASP A 376 38.36 -35.00 1.81
CA ASP A 376 38.12 -33.60 1.45
C ASP A 376 37.93 -33.44 -0.06
N VAL A 377 36.79 -32.85 -0.45
CA VAL A 377 36.45 -32.49 -1.82
C VAL A 377 36.39 -30.97 -1.96
N PRO A 378 37.27 -30.35 -2.76
CA PRO A 378 37.26 -28.90 -2.94
C PRO A 378 36.06 -28.44 -3.78
N VAL A 379 35.44 -27.33 -3.35
CA VAL A 379 34.39 -26.63 -4.11
C VAL A 379 34.95 -25.30 -4.62
N PHE A 380 34.95 -25.13 -5.93
CA PHE A 380 35.47 -23.95 -6.62
C PHE A 380 34.37 -22.95 -6.93
N GLY A 381 34.71 -21.66 -6.87
CA GLY A 381 33.82 -20.55 -7.16
C GLY A 381 34.31 -19.25 -6.52
N PRO A 382 33.65 -18.12 -6.78
CA PRO A 382 33.96 -16.84 -6.13
C PRO A 382 33.79 -16.94 -4.60
N PRO A 383 34.40 -16.04 -3.80
CA PRO A 383 34.39 -16.13 -2.34
C PRO A 383 33.00 -16.32 -1.70
N VAL A 384 31.95 -15.77 -2.33
CA VAL A 384 30.55 -15.93 -1.91
C VAL A 384 30.04 -17.37 -1.93
N VAL A 385 30.57 -18.23 -2.81
CA VAL A 385 30.25 -19.66 -2.87
C VAL A 385 30.57 -20.32 -1.54
N ARG A 386 31.78 -20.09 -1.00
CA ARG A 386 32.19 -20.67 0.30
C ARG A 386 31.42 -20.06 1.46
N ALA A 387 31.16 -18.75 1.42
CA ALA A 387 30.43 -18.06 2.48
C ALA A 387 28.99 -18.56 2.64
N THR A 388 28.35 -19.02 1.55
CA THR A 388 26.93 -19.39 1.53
C THR A 388 26.66 -20.88 1.34
N MET A 389 27.71 -21.72 1.31
CA MET A 389 27.64 -23.13 0.95
C MET A 389 26.89 -24.00 1.97
N THR A 390 25.74 -24.54 1.60
CA THR A 390 25.07 -25.63 2.32
C THR A 390 25.08 -26.90 1.47
N PHE A 391 24.73 -28.04 2.05
CA PHE A 391 24.70 -29.31 1.30
C PHE A 391 23.63 -30.25 1.82
N SER A 392 23.17 -31.13 0.94
CA SER A 392 22.29 -32.26 1.24
C SER A 392 22.87 -33.53 0.63
N SER A 393 22.64 -34.69 1.25
CA SER A 393 23.09 -35.98 0.74
C SER A 393 21.94 -36.98 0.65
N THR A 394 22.01 -37.90 -0.30
CA THR A 394 21.06 -39.01 -0.40
C THR A 394 21.56 -40.23 0.38
N GLY A 395 20.75 -40.67 1.34
CA GLY A 395 21.01 -41.89 2.11
C GLY A 395 21.71 -41.62 3.44
N GLU A 396 21.23 -42.28 4.49
CA GLU A 396 21.73 -42.13 5.87
C GLU A 396 23.18 -42.62 6.03
N TRP A 397 23.67 -43.40 5.05
CA TRP A 397 25.03 -43.94 5.06
C TRP A 397 26.11 -42.90 4.76
N LEU A 398 25.76 -41.77 4.14
CA LEU A 398 26.70 -40.75 3.67
C LEU A 398 26.62 -39.48 4.52
N ARG A 399 27.71 -39.18 5.23
CA ARG A 399 27.85 -37.97 6.04
C ARG A 399 28.70 -36.93 5.31
N VAL A 400 28.19 -35.71 5.29
CA VAL A 400 28.85 -34.55 4.67
C VAL A 400 29.06 -33.48 5.73
N ARG A 401 30.26 -32.89 5.75
CA ARG A 401 30.62 -31.76 6.62
C ARG A 401 31.28 -30.65 5.82
N ARG A 402 31.29 -29.43 6.35
CA ARG A 402 32.08 -28.34 5.78
C ARG A 402 33.56 -28.57 6.07
N SER A 403 34.39 -28.33 5.07
CA SER A 403 35.84 -28.36 5.14
C SER A 403 36.42 -27.01 4.72
N VAL A 404 37.69 -26.75 5.02
CA VAL A 404 38.37 -25.49 4.68
C VAL A 404 38.40 -25.26 3.16
N GLN A 405 38.45 -26.33 2.36
CA GLN A 405 38.52 -26.26 0.89
C GLN A 405 37.18 -26.50 0.20
N GLY A 406 36.16 -27.00 0.92
CA GLY A 406 34.87 -27.38 0.35
C GLY A 406 34.07 -28.25 1.32
N ILE A 407 33.90 -29.52 0.99
CA ILE A 407 33.15 -30.48 1.80
C ILE A 407 34.05 -31.66 2.19
N ALA A 408 33.82 -32.22 3.37
CA ALA A 408 34.44 -33.46 3.83
C ALA A 408 33.38 -34.57 3.86
N LEU A 409 33.70 -35.72 3.25
CA LEU A 409 32.80 -36.85 3.09
C LEU A 409 33.25 -38.04 3.91
N SER A 410 32.31 -38.72 4.57
CA SER A 410 32.55 -40.01 5.21
C SER A 410 31.33 -40.91 5.07
N ALA A 411 31.54 -42.23 5.14
CA ALA A 411 30.48 -43.22 5.03
C ALA A 411 30.43 -44.14 6.25
N VAL A 412 29.22 -44.53 6.67
CA VAL A 412 28.93 -45.56 7.69
C VAL A 412 27.67 -46.29 7.25
N ALA A 413 27.70 -47.61 7.11
CA ALA A 413 26.49 -48.40 6.95
C ALA A 413 26.51 -49.67 7.81
N GLU A 414 25.32 -50.15 8.15
CA GLU A 414 25.13 -51.36 8.96
C GLU A 414 24.95 -52.63 8.13
N THR A 415 24.79 -52.52 6.80
CA THR A 415 24.70 -53.68 5.90
C THR A 415 25.81 -53.65 4.83
N PRO A 416 26.46 -54.80 4.52
CA PRO A 416 27.49 -54.87 3.48
C PRO A 416 26.90 -54.64 2.08
N GLY A 417 27.67 -54.01 1.20
CA GLY A 417 27.25 -53.76 -0.18
C GLY A 417 27.94 -52.55 -0.81
N VAL A 418 27.73 -52.37 -2.11
CA VAL A 418 28.15 -51.15 -2.82
C VAL A 418 27.04 -50.12 -2.71
N TYR A 419 27.38 -48.93 -2.23
CA TYR A 419 26.48 -47.81 -2.06
C TYR A 419 26.84 -46.70 -3.03
N GLU A 420 25.81 -46.16 -3.67
CA GLU A 420 25.92 -44.96 -4.49
C GLU A 420 24.94 -43.91 -3.98
N GLY A 421 25.41 -42.67 -3.91
CA GLY A 421 24.67 -41.55 -3.37
C GLY A 421 25.07 -40.26 -4.06
N ARG A 422 24.32 -39.19 -3.80
CA ARG A 422 24.56 -37.88 -4.36
C ARG A 422 24.62 -36.86 -3.25
N VAL A 423 25.58 -35.95 -3.35
CA VAL A 423 25.67 -34.76 -2.52
C VAL A 423 25.33 -33.56 -3.39
N MET A 424 24.29 -32.81 -3.02
CA MET A 424 23.95 -31.53 -3.63
C MET A 424 24.58 -30.43 -2.78
N VAL A 425 25.38 -29.57 -3.40
CA VAL A 425 25.95 -28.38 -2.80
C VAL A 425 25.12 -27.18 -3.26
N HIS A 426 24.53 -26.47 -2.30
CA HIS A 426 23.68 -25.30 -2.54
C HIS A 426 24.41 -24.03 -2.11
N THR A 427 24.48 -23.02 -2.97
CA THR A 427 25.08 -21.72 -2.66
C THR A 427 24.21 -20.59 -3.20
N ALA A 428 24.42 -19.36 -2.73
CA ALA A 428 23.72 -18.21 -3.29
C ALA A 428 24.08 -17.96 -4.77
N ALA A 429 25.25 -18.44 -5.22
CA ALA A 429 25.67 -18.38 -6.62
C ALA A 429 25.18 -19.57 -7.46
N GLY A 430 24.37 -20.49 -6.91
CA GLY A 430 23.82 -21.65 -7.63
C GLY A 430 24.19 -22.97 -6.97
N GLU A 431 23.95 -24.08 -7.66
CA GLU A 431 24.06 -25.43 -7.11
C GLU A 431 24.95 -26.33 -7.98
N CYS A 432 25.60 -27.31 -7.36
CA CYS A 432 26.28 -28.38 -8.08
C CYS A 432 26.12 -29.72 -7.36
N ALA A 433 26.29 -30.82 -8.12
CA ALA A 433 26.10 -32.16 -7.61
C ALA A 433 27.40 -32.96 -7.65
N LEU A 434 27.62 -33.80 -6.65
CA LEU A 434 28.70 -34.78 -6.58
C LEU A 434 28.10 -36.18 -6.40
N THR A 435 28.49 -37.12 -7.25
CA THR A 435 28.12 -38.53 -7.08
C THR A 435 29.17 -39.21 -6.20
N VAL A 436 28.75 -39.93 -5.16
CA VAL A 436 29.63 -40.59 -4.20
C VAL A 436 29.39 -42.08 -4.21
N ARG A 437 30.47 -42.86 -4.32
CA ARG A 437 30.44 -44.32 -4.24
C ARG A 437 31.27 -44.80 -3.05
N ALA A 438 30.81 -45.84 -2.39
CA ALA A 438 31.55 -46.54 -1.34
C ALA A 438 31.21 -48.04 -1.34
N GLU A 439 32.17 -48.89 -1.00
CA GLU A 439 31.94 -50.31 -0.78
C GLU A 439 32.01 -50.62 0.72
N ILE A 440 30.93 -51.11 1.31
CA ILE A 440 30.89 -51.49 2.73
C ILE A 440 31.15 -52.99 2.84
N ALA A 441 32.28 -53.36 3.44
CA ALA A 441 32.69 -54.74 3.60
C ALA A 441 33.01 -55.07 5.08
N PRO A 442 32.85 -56.33 5.52
CA PRO A 442 33.32 -56.78 6.83
C PRO A 442 34.82 -56.48 6.96
N ALA A 443 35.25 -56.02 8.14
CA ALA A 443 36.66 -55.69 8.37
C ALA A 443 37.55 -56.92 8.09
N THR A 444 38.27 -56.91 6.98
CA THR A 444 39.36 -57.86 6.75
C THR A 444 40.50 -57.47 7.69
N VAL A 445 40.73 -58.29 8.71
CA VAL A 445 41.88 -58.18 9.61
C VAL A 445 43.17 -58.28 8.77
N PRO A 446 43.99 -57.22 8.63
CA PRO A 446 45.36 -57.44 8.21
C PRO A 446 46.05 -58.24 9.32
N PRO A 447 46.88 -59.24 8.97
CA PRO A 447 47.46 -60.17 9.93
C PRO A 447 48.29 -59.45 10.97
N VAL A 448 48.20 -59.95 12.20
CA VAL A 448 49.10 -59.65 13.31
C VAL A 448 50.55 -59.78 12.82
N VAL A 449 51.27 -58.67 12.74
CA VAL A 449 52.74 -58.68 12.64
C VAL A 449 53.31 -58.60 14.05
N THR A 450 53.72 -59.75 14.56
CA THR A 450 54.51 -59.89 15.78
C THR A 450 55.98 -59.71 15.43
N LEU A 451 56.62 -58.59 15.78
CA LEU A 451 58.09 -58.49 15.77
C LEU A 451 58.63 -57.73 17.00
N GLN A 452 59.12 -58.54 17.95
CA GLN A 452 60.30 -58.44 18.83
C GLN A 452 60.74 -57.09 19.44
N LYS A 453 60.90 -57.13 20.78
CA LYS A 453 61.75 -56.23 21.60
C LYS A 453 63.23 -56.36 21.21
N PRO A 454 64.00 -55.26 21.31
CA PRO A 454 64.92 -55.09 22.46
C PRO A 454 64.77 -53.74 23.19
N VAL A 455 65.19 -53.77 24.46
CA VAL A 455 65.35 -52.70 25.49
C VAL A 455 66.84 -52.25 25.50
N PRO A 456 67.39 -51.18 26.16
CA PRO A 456 66.95 -49.96 26.92
C PRO A 456 67.62 -48.64 26.33
N PRO A 457 67.76 -47.44 26.98
CA PRO A 457 67.57 -47.05 28.39
C PRO A 457 66.81 -45.73 28.72
N ARG A 458 66.39 -45.67 30.01
CA ARG A 458 66.07 -44.49 30.85
C ARG A 458 67.39 -43.84 31.37
N PRO A 459 67.42 -42.75 32.18
CA PRO A 459 66.37 -41.86 32.73
C PRO A 459 66.71 -40.35 32.49
N SER A 460 65.89 -39.35 32.86
CA SER A 460 66.03 -38.68 34.16
C SER A 460 64.84 -37.78 34.52
N LEU A 461 64.54 -37.84 35.82
CA LEU A 461 63.62 -37.02 36.60
C LEU A 461 63.90 -35.51 36.56
N GLY A 462 62.84 -34.74 36.82
CA GLY A 462 62.85 -33.42 37.45
C GLY A 462 61.63 -32.62 37.00
N SER A 463 60.78 -31.99 37.82
CA SER A 463 60.63 -31.89 39.28
C SER A 463 59.32 -31.11 39.52
N LEU A 464 58.58 -31.51 40.56
CA LEU A 464 57.48 -30.85 41.30
C LEU A 464 57.83 -29.40 41.78
N PRO A 465 57.00 -28.63 42.56
CA PRO A 465 55.56 -28.65 42.90
C PRO A 465 54.85 -27.25 43.03
N ALA A 466 53.59 -27.33 43.48
CA ALA A 466 52.68 -26.43 44.21
C ALA A 466 53.18 -25.33 45.20
N GLY A 467 52.25 -24.41 45.55
CA GLY A 467 52.21 -23.60 46.80
C GLY A 467 51.71 -22.16 46.54
N ARG A 468 50.47 -21.72 46.78
CA ARG A 468 49.64 -21.49 48.01
C ARG A 468 50.15 -20.41 48.99
N ARG A 469 49.21 -19.49 49.34
CA ARG A 469 49.13 -18.50 50.46
C ARG A 469 49.75 -17.11 50.15
N THR A 470 49.12 -15.97 50.47
CA THR A 470 48.26 -15.65 51.63
C THR A 470 47.39 -14.39 51.39
N LEU A 471 46.28 -14.32 52.13
CA LEU A 471 45.35 -13.20 52.35
C LEU A 471 46.00 -11.92 52.91
N LEU A 472 45.38 -10.76 52.61
CA LEU A 472 45.10 -9.56 53.45
C LEU A 472 44.63 -8.44 52.49
N GLY A 473 43.55 -7.68 52.66
CA GLY A 473 42.46 -7.58 53.62
C GLY A 473 41.49 -6.53 53.06
N GLY A 474 40.19 -6.70 53.30
CA GLY A 474 39.16 -5.77 52.84
C GLY A 474 39.23 -4.42 53.57
N LYS A 475 38.94 -3.34 52.82
CA LYS A 475 38.19 -2.13 53.20
C LYS A 475 38.36 -1.06 52.11
N ALA A 476 37.39 -0.97 51.20
CA ALA A 476 37.00 0.25 50.49
C ALA A 476 35.62 0.06 49.82
N VAL A 477 34.64 -0.37 50.63
CA VAL A 477 33.22 -0.11 50.37
C VAL A 477 32.98 1.32 50.85
N GLY A 478 32.47 2.21 49.99
CA GLY A 478 32.05 3.54 50.47
C GLY A 478 31.83 4.69 49.48
N ALA A 479 32.04 4.55 48.16
CA ALA A 479 31.86 5.71 47.25
C ALA A 479 31.12 5.45 45.93
N ALA A 480 30.75 4.21 45.59
CA ALA A 480 30.12 3.88 44.31
C ALA A 480 28.57 3.79 44.36
N VAL A 481 27.94 4.07 45.50
CA VAL A 481 26.47 3.93 45.69
C VAL A 481 25.75 5.30 45.78
N MET A 482 26.45 6.43 45.66
CA MET A 482 25.87 7.78 45.80
C MET A 482 25.75 8.58 44.49
N LEU A 483 25.96 7.98 43.32
CA LEU A 483 25.76 8.66 42.02
C LEU A 483 24.60 8.11 41.19
N ALA A 484 23.92 7.06 41.65
CA ALA A 484 22.74 6.49 41.00
C ALA A 484 21.40 7.09 41.51
N ALA A 485 21.45 8.09 42.41
CA ALA A 485 20.27 8.68 43.03
C ALA A 485 20.01 10.16 42.64
N ALA A 486 20.65 10.69 41.59
CA ALA A 486 20.50 12.08 41.16
C ALA A 486 20.13 12.27 39.67
N VAL A 487 19.45 11.28 39.05
CA VAL A 487 18.82 11.43 37.72
C VAL A 487 17.29 11.28 37.81
N GLY A 488 16.74 11.17 39.02
CA GLY A 488 15.30 10.97 39.27
C GLY A 488 14.44 12.23 39.45
N SER A 489 14.96 13.44 39.29
CA SER A 489 14.14 14.67 39.39
C SER A 489 14.76 15.87 38.71
N ILE A 490 14.53 16.04 37.40
CA ILE A 490 14.47 17.36 36.75
C ILE A 490 13.37 17.31 35.68
N SER A 491 12.13 17.48 36.13
CA SER A 491 11.09 18.05 35.29
C SER A 491 10.93 19.51 35.70
N ARG A 492 11.09 20.42 34.74
CA ARG A 492 10.81 21.87 34.77
C ARG A 492 11.90 22.78 35.40
N GLY A 493 12.59 23.55 34.55
CA GLY A 493 13.14 24.88 34.88
C GLY A 493 14.65 25.13 34.68
N GLY A 494 14.99 25.96 33.68
CA GLY A 494 16.12 26.91 33.66
C GLY A 494 17.57 26.39 33.56
N ALA A 495 18.43 27.12 32.84
CA ALA A 495 19.83 26.78 32.49
C ALA A 495 20.87 26.67 33.64
N TRP A 496 20.46 26.67 34.91
CA TRP A 496 21.38 26.67 36.05
C TRP A 496 21.91 25.29 36.52
N PRO A 497 21.19 24.16 36.38
CA PRO A 497 21.72 22.84 36.78
C PRO A 497 22.89 22.35 35.90
N ALA A 498 22.96 22.77 34.64
CA ALA A 498 24.02 22.39 33.70
C ALA A 498 25.39 22.99 34.07
N LEU A 499 25.41 24.22 34.60
CA LEU A 499 26.62 24.89 35.05
C LEU A 499 27.25 24.20 36.27
N VAL A 500 26.44 23.62 37.16
CA VAL A 500 26.94 22.86 38.33
C VAL A 500 27.60 21.54 37.89
N LEU A 501 27.08 20.88 36.86
CA LEU A 501 27.65 19.64 36.30
C LEU A 501 28.97 19.90 35.55
N VAL A 502 29.07 20.99 34.79
CA VAL A 502 30.32 21.38 34.10
C VAL A 502 31.38 21.81 35.12
N SER A 503 30.99 22.53 36.18
CA SER A 503 31.88 22.90 37.29
C SER A 503 32.39 21.67 38.05
N GLY A 504 31.54 20.65 38.25
CA GLY A 504 31.90 19.38 38.87
C GLY A 504 32.89 18.57 38.04
N ALA A 505 32.72 18.52 36.72
CA ALA A 505 33.61 17.80 35.81
C ALA A 505 35.00 18.46 35.68
N LEU A 506 35.05 19.80 35.67
CA LEU A 506 36.31 20.56 35.68
C LEU A 506 37.03 20.42 37.04
N SER A 507 36.28 20.39 38.15
CA SER A 507 36.84 20.17 39.49
C SER A 507 37.40 18.74 39.66
N ALA A 508 36.72 17.73 39.11
CA ALA A 508 37.22 16.35 39.11
C ALA A 508 38.52 16.21 38.31
N SER A 509 38.65 16.93 37.19
CA SER A 509 39.86 16.96 36.37
C SER A 509 41.04 17.63 37.10
N ALA A 510 40.78 18.68 37.88
CA ALA A 510 41.78 19.35 38.72
C ALA A 510 42.25 18.47 39.91
N VAL A 511 41.34 17.70 40.52
CA VAL A 511 41.67 16.76 41.60
C VAL A 511 42.52 15.59 41.09
N VAL A 512 42.23 15.08 39.89
CA VAL A 512 43.05 14.04 39.24
C VAL A 512 44.44 14.57 38.87
N ALA A 513 44.55 15.81 38.38
CA ALA A 513 45.83 16.45 38.09
C ALA A 513 46.67 16.72 39.37
N ALA A 514 46.03 17.13 40.47
CA ALA A 514 46.69 17.36 41.76
C ALA A 514 47.11 16.04 42.45
N GLY A 515 46.34 14.96 42.27
CA GLY A 515 46.72 13.61 42.73
C GLY A 515 47.90 13.03 41.93
N TRP A 516 47.96 13.33 40.63
CA TRP A 516 49.03 12.87 39.74
C TRP A 516 50.40 13.40 40.17
N SER A 517 50.50 14.66 40.57
CA SER A 517 51.76 15.31 40.97
C SER A 517 52.36 14.74 42.27
N ARG A 518 51.54 14.12 43.15
CA ARG A 518 51.94 13.58 44.46
C ARG A 518 52.20 12.07 44.51
N MET A 519 51.94 11.32 43.43
CA MET A 519 52.19 9.87 43.37
C MET A 519 53.69 9.53 43.19
N ARG A 520 54.19 8.55 43.97
CA ARG A 520 55.57 8.04 43.88
C ARG A 520 55.75 7.17 42.62
N GLY A 521 56.99 7.08 42.13
CA GLY A 521 57.33 6.58 40.78
C GLY A 521 56.89 5.16 40.42
N ALA A 522 56.64 4.28 41.38
CA ALA A 522 56.23 2.89 41.11
C ALA A 522 54.75 2.77 40.69
N ASP A 523 53.84 3.57 41.27
CA ASP A 523 52.41 3.52 40.93
C ASP A 523 52.12 4.16 39.56
N ARG A 524 52.95 5.11 39.13
CA ARG A 524 52.86 5.74 37.80
C ARG A 524 53.19 4.76 36.66
N GLN A 525 53.99 3.72 36.91
CA GLN A 525 54.31 2.70 35.90
C GLN A 525 53.19 1.67 35.71
N LEU A 526 52.41 1.37 36.76
CA LEU A 526 51.28 0.44 36.66
C LEU A 526 50.11 1.04 35.86
N LEU A 527 49.79 2.32 36.11
CA LEU A 527 48.74 3.06 35.40
C LEU A 527 49.11 3.39 33.93
N ARG A 528 50.41 3.51 33.62
CA ARG A 528 50.88 3.69 32.22
C ARG A 528 50.75 2.43 31.37
N ARG A 529 50.63 1.24 31.97
CA ARG A 529 50.46 -0.02 31.23
C ARG A 529 49.00 -0.42 30.99
N SER A 530 48.04 0.18 31.69
CA SER A 530 46.64 -0.24 31.66
C SER A 530 45.74 0.56 30.72
N GLY A 531 46.24 1.63 30.06
CA GLY A 531 45.43 2.47 29.15
C GLY A 531 44.30 3.26 29.83
N ALA A 532 44.14 3.14 31.15
CA ALA A 532 42.99 3.65 31.89
C ALA A 532 42.87 5.19 31.88
N LEU A 533 43.99 5.89 31.74
CA LEU A 533 44.00 7.36 31.65
C LEU A 533 43.53 7.86 30.27
N GLU A 534 43.88 7.16 29.20
CA GLU A 534 43.45 7.47 27.82
C GLU A 534 41.94 7.22 27.65
N VAL A 535 41.43 6.13 28.25
CA VAL A 535 40.00 5.81 28.26
C VAL A 535 39.21 6.84 29.07
N ALA A 536 39.70 7.25 30.25
CA ALA A 536 39.02 8.23 31.08
C ALA A 536 38.92 9.62 30.41
N LEU A 537 39.97 10.05 29.70
CA LEU A 537 39.98 11.32 28.97
C LEU A 537 39.11 11.28 27.71
N CYS A 538 39.11 10.16 26.97
CA CYS A 538 38.21 9.98 25.81
C CYS A 538 36.74 9.93 26.23
N VAL A 539 36.42 9.22 27.32
CA VAL A 539 35.06 9.16 27.86
C VAL A 539 34.61 10.54 28.35
N GLY A 540 35.50 11.30 29.02
CA GLY A 540 35.21 12.68 29.42
C GLY A 540 34.92 13.61 28.23
N ALA A 541 35.68 13.49 27.14
CA ALA A 541 35.49 14.29 25.92
C ALA A 541 34.20 13.92 25.16
N VAL A 542 33.85 12.63 25.10
CA VAL A 542 32.61 12.15 24.47
C VAL A 542 31.38 12.57 25.27
N ILE A 543 31.45 12.53 26.61
CA ILE A 543 30.38 13.03 27.47
C ILE A 543 30.23 14.55 27.33
N ALA A 544 31.34 15.30 27.25
CA ALA A 544 31.29 16.74 27.01
C ALA A 544 30.69 17.10 25.64
N LEU A 545 31.03 16.34 24.58
CA LEU A 545 30.41 16.49 23.25
C LEU A 545 28.91 16.18 23.30
N GLY A 546 28.52 15.07 23.93
CA GLY A 546 27.12 14.67 24.05
C GLY A 546 26.29 15.72 24.78
N VAL A 547 26.82 16.29 25.86
CA VAL A 547 26.16 17.34 26.63
C VAL A 547 26.08 18.66 25.83
N LEU A 548 27.12 19.05 25.09
CA LEU A 548 27.11 20.29 24.30
C LEU A 548 26.10 20.22 23.13
N THR A 549 25.96 19.05 22.51
CA THR A 549 25.00 18.78 21.42
C THR A 549 23.55 18.80 21.91
N VAL A 550 23.32 18.41 23.16
CA VAL A 550 21.99 18.42 23.79
C VAL A 550 21.62 19.81 24.35
N VAL A 551 22.61 20.60 24.78
CA VAL A 551 22.39 21.92 25.40
C VAL A 551 22.22 23.05 24.38
N THR A 552 22.63 22.90 23.12
CA THR A 552 22.56 23.97 22.11
C THR A 552 21.81 23.54 20.85
N ARG A 553 20.48 23.45 20.95
CA ARG A 553 19.58 23.52 19.78
C ARG A 553 19.03 24.93 19.69
N ASP A 554 19.73 25.78 18.94
CA ASP A 554 19.24 27.08 18.49
C ASP A 554 19.36 27.08 16.95
N GLU A 555 18.28 27.44 16.24
CA GLU A 555 18.10 27.12 14.81
C GLU A 555 18.89 28.02 13.84
N ASP A 556 19.64 29.01 14.32
CA ASP A 556 20.25 30.05 13.47
C ASP A 556 21.75 29.90 13.19
N VAL A 557 22.42 28.85 13.66
CA VAL A 557 23.86 28.63 13.37
C VAL A 557 24.07 27.27 12.71
N GLY A 558 24.48 27.28 11.44
CA GLY A 558 24.66 26.06 10.65
C GLY A 558 25.67 25.08 11.29
N PRO A 559 25.45 23.76 11.16
CA PRO A 559 26.23 22.71 11.84
C PRO A 559 27.75 22.76 11.57
N GLY A 560 28.17 23.39 10.47
CA GLY A 560 29.58 23.59 10.14
C GLY A 560 30.37 24.47 11.13
N PHE A 561 29.72 25.43 11.78
CA PHE A 561 30.40 26.34 12.72
C PHE A 561 30.81 25.61 14.02
N TYR A 562 29.96 24.68 14.48
CA TYR A 562 30.18 23.89 15.70
C TYR A 562 31.25 22.80 15.50
N VAL A 563 31.29 22.17 14.33
CA VAL A 563 32.33 21.20 13.96
C VAL A 563 33.69 21.88 13.85
N PHE A 564 33.74 23.10 13.31
CA PHE A 564 34.97 23.88 13.21
C PHE A 564 35.51 24.32 14.57
N GLY A 565 34.62 24.80 15.47
CA GLY A 565 34.97 25.17 16.83
C GLY A 565 35.48 23.99 17.68
N ALA A 566 34.83 22.84 17.58
CA ALA A 566 35.25 21.62 18.29
C ALA A 566 36.61 21.10 17.77
N GLY A 567 36.84 21.14 16.46
CA GLY A 567 38.12 20.76 15.85
C GLY A 567 39.28 21.65 16.31
N ALA A 568 39.06 22.96 16.40
CA ALA A 568 40.07 23.92 16.86
C ALA A 568 40.43 23.72 18.34
N ALA A 569 39.46 23.43 19.21
CA ALA A 569 39.69 23.18 20.62
C ALA A 569 40.51 21.90 20.87
N VAL A 570 40.20 20.82 20.15
CA VAL A 570 40.96 19.56 20.21
C VAL A 570 42.38 19.76 19.68
N TYR A 571 42.55 20.50 18.58
CA TYR A 571 43.87 20.80 18.02
C TYR A 571 44.75 21.58 19.01
N THR A 572 44.20 22.59 19.68
CA THR A 572 44.95 23.43 20.63
C THR A 572 45.35 22.64 21.88
N GLY A 573 44.45 21.79 22.41
CA GLY A 573 44.71 20.94 23.56
C GLY A 573 45.76 19.84 23.29
N VAL A 574 45.69 19.20 22.12
CA VAL A 574 46.62 18.13 21.76
C VAL A 574 47.99 18.70 21.36
N SER A 575 48.04 19.85 20.68
CA SER A 575 49.30 20.52 20.31
C SER A 575 50.10 21.01 21.52
N GLY A 576 49.41 21.42 22.60
CA GLY A 576 50.05 21.80 23.86
C GLY A 576 50.73 20.64 24.62
N LEU A 577 50.39 19.38 24.30
CA LEU A 577 50.96 18.19 24.94
C LEU A 577 52.21 17.64 24.22
N ILE A 578 52.47 18.07 22.98
CA ILE A 578 53.60 17.61 22.15
C ILE A 578 54.98 17.91 22.78
N PRO A 579 55.22 19.09 23.40
CA PRO A 579 56.52 19.38 24.04
C PRO A 579 56.83 18.47 25.24
N LEU A 580 55.80 17.90 25.88
CA LEU A 580 55.88 17.15 27.14
C LEU A 580 56.07 15.63 26.96
N THR A 581 56.22 15.15 25.73
CA THR A 581 56.30 13.71 25.41
C THR A 581 57.62 13.31 24.73
N ASP A 582 58.08 12.08 24.98
CA ASP A 582 59.33 11.51 24.44
C ASP A 582 59.28 11.32 22.93
N ARG A 583 60.45 11.37 22.27
CA ARG A 583 60.63 11.36 20.79
C ARG A 583 59.80 10.32 20.01
N PRO A 584 59.67 9.03 20.42
CA PRO A 584 58.90 8.06 19.65
C PRO A 584 57.37 8.28 19.72
N LEU A 585 56.86 8.99 20.73
CA LEU A 585 55.43 9.28 20.89
C LEU A 585 54.99 10.52 20.10
N ARG A 586 55.90 11.47 19.86
CA ARG A 586 55.62 12.69 19.07
C ARG A 586 55.13 12.37 17.68
N GLY A 587 55.73 11.39 16.99
CA GLY A 587 55.32 11.00 15.63
C GLY A 587 53.91 10.41 15.57
N ARG A 588 53.52 9.63 16.59
CA ARG A 588 52.18 9.02 16.66
C ARG A 588 51.10 10.04 17.01
N LEU A 589 51.39 10.97 17.92
CA LEU A 589 50.46 12.07 18.22
C LEU A 589 50.27 13.00 17.02
N PHE A 590 51.34 13.32 16.28
CA PHE A 590 51.27 14.14 15.06
C PHE A 590 50.43 13.46 13.97
N HIS A 591 50.60 12.14 13.78
CA HIS A 591 49.77 11.38 12.84
C HIS A 591 48.32 11.32 13.29
N GLY A 592 48.04 11.08 14.58
CA GLY A 592 46.68 11.04 15.11
C GLY A 592 45.94 12.38 14.96
N THR A 593 46.62 13.50 15.20
CA THR A 593 46.05 14.85 14.99
C THR A 593 45.87 15.19 13.52
N ALA A 594 46.82 14.83 12.66
CA ALA A 594 46.68 15.02 11.21
C ALA A 594 45.52 14.20 10.63
N VAL A 595 45.32 12.97 11.10
CA VAL A 595 44.18 12.13 10.71
C VAL A 595 42.86 12.72 11.20
N LEU A 596 42.80 13.23 12.43
CA LEU A 596 41.59 13.89 12.96
C LEU A 596 41.25 15.18 12.20
N LEU A 597 42.23 15.99 11.83
CA LEU A 597 42.05 17.18 10.99
C LEU A 597 41.64 16.81 9.56
N ALA A 598 42.25 15.78 8.97
CA ALA A 598 41.86 15.27 7.66
C ALA A 598 40.44 14.72 7.68
N MET A 599 40.05 13.96 8.71
CA MET A 599 38.70 13.43 8.88
C MET A 599 37.68 14.55 9.09
N SER A 600 38.00 15.57 9.89
CA SER A 600 37.15 16.76 10.06
C SER A 600 36.99 17.54 8.75
N THR A 601 38.06 17.70 7.99
CA THR A 601 38.03 18.37 6.67
C THR A 601 37.24 17.55 5.65
N ILE A 602 37.38 16.21 5.65
CA ILE A 602 36.61 15.32 4.79
C ILE A 602 35.13 15.36 5.16
N VAL A 603 34.77 15.30 6.45
CA VAL A 603 33.39 15.42 6.91
C VAL A 603 32.81 16.79 6.53
N THR A 604 33.58 17.86 6.67
CA THR A 604 33.18 19.22 6.27
C THR A 604 33.01 19.33 4.76
N VAL A 605 33.89 18.74 3.96
CA VAL A 605 33.79 18.71 2.48
C VAL A 605 32.67 17.78 2.01
N VAL A 606 32.36 16.70 2.74
CA VAL A 606 31.24 15.80 2.46
C VAL A 606 29.90 16.46 2.81
N LEU A 607 29.86 17.26 3.88
CA LEU A 607 28.67 18.03 4.26
C LEU A 607 28.50 19.33 3.43
N LEU A 608 29.58 19.87 2.85
CA LEU A 608 29.56 21.06 1.98
C LEU A 608 29.61 20.74 0.48
N ARG A 609 29.60 19.46 0.08
CA ARG A 609 29.51 19.10 -1.35
C ARG A 609 28.09 19.39 -1.84
N PRO A 610 27.90 20.28 -2.83
CA PRO A 610 26.59 20.47 -3.43
C PRO A 610 26.23 19.17 -4.17
N SER A 611 25.16 18.54 -3.71
CA SER A 611 24.49 17.44 -4.39
C SER A 611 23.87 17.95 -5.69
N GLY A 612 24.42 17.56 -6.84
CA GLY A 612 23.69 17.52 -8.12
C GLY A 612 23.37 16.06 -8.43
N ASP A 613 22.16 15.64 -8.82
CA ASP A 613 20.97 16.39 -9.23
C ASP A 613 19.73 15.44 -9.25
N ARG A 614 18.50 16.00 -9.29
CA ARG A 614 17.15 15.38 -9.53
C ARG A 614 16.24 15.05 -8.31
N PRO A 615 15.91 16.02 -7.44
CA PRO A 615 14.54 16.58 -7.48
C PRO A 615 14.49 18.10 -7.66
N VAL A 616 15.66 18.73 -7.76
CA VAL A 616 15.83 20.19 -7.86
C VAL A 616 15.48 20.68 -9.29
N SER A 617 15.83 19.90 -10.32
CA SER A 617 15.60 20.28 -11.73
C SER A 617 14.17 20.61 -12.13
N ARG A 618 13.15 20.03 -11.49
CA ARG A 618 11.72 20.30 -11.80
C ARG A 618 11.32 21.74 -11.45
N TYR A 619 11.95 22.31 -10.43
CA TYR A 619 11.68 23.66 -9.95
C TYR A 619 12.75 24.67 -10.43
N ASP A 620 13.71 24.23 -11.24
CA ASP A 620 14.73 25.11 -11.84
C ASP A 620 14.23 25.87 -13.07
N ARG A 621 13.14 25.40 -13.67
CA ARG A 621 12.50 25.99 -14.85
C ARG A 621 11.05 26.37 -14.55
N PRO A 622 10.52 27.39 -15.23
CA PRO A 622 9.10 27.70 -15.13
C PRO A 622 8.28 26.56 -15.73
N ARG A 623 7.29 26.12 -14.97
CA ARG A 623 6.30 25.13 -15.40
C ARG A 623 5.37 25.76 -16.44
N GLY A 624 4.92 24.96 -17.39
CA GLY A 624 3.87 25.34 -18.34
C GLY A 624 2.58 25.76 -17.63
N ASN A 625 1.73 26.50 -18.30
CA ASN A 625 0.52 27.07 -17.72
C ASN A 625 -0.71 26.24 -18.10
N ILE A 626 -1.60 26.03 -17.14
CA ILE A 626 -2.99 25.65 -17.38
C ILE A 626 -3.77 26.90 -17.79
N LEU A 627 -4.44 26.84 -18.94
CA LEU A 627 -5.15 27.94 -19.57
C LEU A 627 -6.66 27.71 -19.55
N VAL A 628 -7.43 28.72 -19.16
CA VAL A 628 -8.89 28.78 -19.26
C VAL A 628 -9.22 29.84 -20.31
N GLN A 629 -9.88 29.46 -21.41
CA GLN A 629 -10.17 30.34 -22.56
C GLN A 629 -8.94 31.14 -23.04
N GLY A 630 -7.75 30.52 -23.02
CA GLY A 630 -6.49 31.14 -23.43
C GLY A 630 -5.82 32.03 -22.37
N ALA A 631 -6.50 32.34 -21.27
CA ALA A 631 -5.93 33.05 -20.13
C ALA A 631 -5.26 32.07 -19.15
N SER A 632 -4.08 32.43 -18.65
CA SER A 632 -3.33 31.61 -17.71
C SER A 632 -3.91 31.70 -16.29
N VAL A 633 -4.40 30.58 -15.75
CA VAL A 633 -4.89 30.51 -14.36
C VAL A 633 -3.85 29.93 -13.39
N THR A 634 -2.71 29.50 -13.94
CA THR A 634 -1.53 29.08 -13.17
C THR A 634 -0.30 29.85 -13.63
N GLY A 635 0.79 29.77 -12.89
CA GLY A 635 2.05 30.39 -13.26
C GLY A 635 3.22 29.87 -12.44
N SER A 636 4.40 30.44 -12.67
CA SER A 636 5.62 30.10 -11.93
C SER A 636 6.32 31.38 -11.49
N LYS A 637 6.38 31.61 -10.18
CA LYS A 637 7.09 32.74 -9.57
C LYS A 637 8.51 32.32 -9.21
N ASN A 638 9.49 33.07 -9.69
CA ASN A 638 10.89 32.89 -9.30
C ASN A 638 11.09 33.43 -7.87
N THR A 639 11.41 32.55 -6.93
CA THR A 639 11.69 32.87 -5.53
C THR A 639 13.18 32.79 -5.17
N GLY A 640 14.04 32.44 -6.14
CA GLY A 640 15.47 32.18 -5.91
C GLY A 640 15.73 30.85 -5.18
N GLY A 641 17.01 30.55 -4.92
CA GLY A 641 17.42 29.30 -4.26
C GLY A 641 17.55 28.10 -5.19
N THR A 642 17.70 26.91 -4.61
CA THR A 642 17.83 25.64 -5.37
C THR A 642 16.50 25.23 -6.00
N ARG A 643 15.35 25.42 -5.36
CA ARG A 643 14.03 25.24 -5.98
C ARG A 643 13.49 26.58 -6.47
N ARG A 644 14.04 27.06 -7.59
CA ARG A 644 13.89 28.45 -8.05
C ARG A 644 12.45 28.90 -8.27
N TYR A 645 11.57 28.05 -8.80
CA TYR A 645 10.21 28.41 -9.17
C TYR A 645 9.17 27.76 -8.24
N VAL A 646 8.32 28.60 -7.66
CA VAL A 646 7.12 28.21 -6.90
C VAL A 646 5.89 28.39 -7.79
N ARG A 647 4.96 27.43 -7.74
CA ARG A 647 3.74 27.47 -8.54
C ARG A 647 2.79 28.54 -8.00
N THR A 648 2.17 29.33 -8.87
CA THR A 648 1.17 30.34 -8.51
C THR A 648 -0.16 30.04 -9.18
N TYR A 649 -1.26 30.49 -8.57
CA TYR A 649 -2.62 30.28 -9.06
C TYR A 649 -3.36 31.61 -9.04
N THR A 650 -3.90 32.00 -10.20
CA THR A 650 -4.82 33.13 -10.31
C THR A 650 -6.21 32.61 -9.96
N ASP A 651 -6.89 33.29 -9.05
CA ASP A 651 -8.19 32.84 -8.52
C ASP A 651 -8.15 31.38 -8.03
N GLY A 652 -7.11 31.02 -7.27
CA GLY A 652 -6.82 29.65 -6.84
C GLY A 652 -8.05 28.84 -6.39
N PRO A 653 -8.86 29.33 -5.42
CA PRO A 653 -10.07 28.64 -4.98
C PRO A 653 -11.10 28.34 -6.08
N LEU A 654 -11.24 29.22 -7.07
CA LEU A 654 -12.19 29.08 -8.18
C LEU A 654 -11.84 27.89 -9.09
N TYR A 655 -10.54 27.64 -9.29
CA TYR A 655 -10.04 26.64 -10.23
C TYR A 655 -9.36 25.43 -9.56
N ALA A 656 -9.27 25.37 -8.23
CA ALA A 656 -8.50 24.37 -7.50
C ALA A 656 -8.87 22.91 -7.86
N HIS A 657 -10.15 22.61 -8.08
CA HIS A 657 -10.61 21.26 -8.45
C HIS A 657 -10.52 20.97 -9.95
N VAL A 658 -10.12 21.96 -10.76
CA VAL A 658 -9.70 21.78 -12.16
C VAL A 658 -8.19 21.60 -12.20
N THR A 659 -7.43 22.58 -11.68
CA THR A 659 -5.97 22.58 -11.74
C THR A 659 -5.37 21.49 -10.86
N GLY A 660 -5.94 21.27 -9.68
CA GLY A 660 -5.23 20.63 -8.58
C GLY A 660 -4.17 21.55 -8.03
N TYR A 661 -3.12 20.96 -7.48
CA TYR A 661 -1.96 21.67 -6.97
C TYR A 661 -0.66 21.05 -7.48
N ALA A 662 0.39 21.85 -7.46
CA ALA A 662 1.78 21.48 -7.55
C ALA A 662 2.55 22.17 -6.43
N SER A 663 3.05 21.37 -5.50
CA SER A 663 3.74 21.81 -4.29
C SER A 663 5.15 21.24 -4.24
N GLN A 664 6.11 22.08 -3.86
CA GLN A 664 7.50 21.66 -3.65
C GLN A 664 7.64 20.65 -2.51
N ALA A 665 6.71 20.63 -1.56
CA ALA A 665 6.69 19.70 -0.43
C ALA A 665 5.70 18.54 -0.59
N TYR A 666 4.54 18.77 -1.22
CA TYR A 666 3.39 17.84 -1.18
C TYR A 666 3.03 17.19 -2.52
N GLY A 667 3.86 17.38 -3.56
CA GLY A 667 3.66 16.74 -4.86
C GLY A 667 2.62 17.43 -5.72
N THR A 668 2.00 16.67 -6.64
CA THR A 668 1.01 17.19 -7.59
C THR A 668 -0.33 16.45 -7.54
N SER A 669 -1.42 17.10 -7.95
CA SER A 669 -2.76 16.51 -8.04
C SER A 669 -3.53 16.99 -9.28
N LEU A 670 -4.63 16.31 -9.63
CA LEU A 670 -5.55 16.64 -10.72
C LEU A 670 -4.81 16.97 -12.05
N LEU A 671 -5.15 18.03 -12.78
CA LEU A 671 -4.49 18.36 -14.05
C LEU A 671 -2.99 18.66 -13.89
N GLU A 672 -2.57 19.24 -12.76
CA GLU A 672 -1.15 19.43 -12.45
C GLU A 672 -0.39 18.08 -12.37
N ALA A 673 -1.06 16.98 -12.02
CA ALA A 673 -0.47 15.65 -12.06
C ALA A 673 -0.70 14.91 -13.39
N ALA A 674 -1.92 14.99 -13.94
CA ALA A 674 -2.31 14.28 -15.15
C ALA A 674 -1.51 14.75 -16.37
N GLU A 675 -1.22 16.05 -16.44
CA GLU A 675 -0.51 16.68 -17.56
C GLU A 675 0.94 17.02 -17.23
N ASP A 676 1.55 16.31 -16.26
CA ASP A 676 2.86 16.67 -15.74
C ASP A 676 3.97 16.67 -16.80
N ASP A 677 3.91 15.72 -17.72
CA ASP A 677 4.88 15.60 -18.82
C ASP A 677 4.85 16.82 -19.74
N ILE A 678 3.66 17.33 -20.05
CA ILE A 678 3.48 18.54 -20.86
C ILE A 678 3.95 19.75 -20.07
N LEU A 679 3.45 19.91 -18.84
CA LEU A 679 3.71 21.05 -17.99
C LEU A 679 5.18 21.17 -17.54
N THR A 680 5.97 20.09 -17.57
CA THR A 680 7.42 20.12 -17.27
C THR A 680 8.33 20.10 -18.50
N ALA A 681 7.79 19.79 -19.68
CA ALA A 681 8.57 19.56 -20.90
C ALA A 681 9.64 18.45 -20.75
N THR A 682 9.36 17.37 -20.01
CA THR A 682 10.29 16.23 -19.82
C THR A 682 10.78 15.59 -21.14
N ARG A 683 10.05 15.80 -22.24
CA ARG A 683 10.32 15.23 -23.58
C ARG A 683 10.74 16.25 -24.64
N SER A 684 10.89 17.53 -24.31
CA SER A 684 11.26 18.57 -25.29
C SER A 684 12.50 19.36 -24.87
N SER A 685 13.21 19.95 -25.84
CA SER A 685 14.36 20.81 -25.60
C SER A 685 13.98 22.25 -25.22
N GLN A 686 12.74 22.50 -24.79
CA GLN A 686 12.24 23.84 -24.48
C GLN A 686 12.69 24.30 -23.09
N ASP A 687 12.90 25.62 -22.96
CA ASP A 687 13.32 26.27 -21.71
C ASP A 687 12.16 26.46 -20.70
N LYS A 688 10.91 26.23 -21.12
CA LYS A 688 9.67 26.24 -20.32
C LYS A 688 8.86 24.98 -20.65
N GLY A 689 8.08 24.49 -19.69
CA GLY A 689 7.02 23.52 -19.94
C GLY A 689 5.96 24.00 -20.93
N GLY A 690 5.28 23.07 -21.59
CA GLY A 690 4.16 23.35 -22.49
C GLY A 690 2.89 23.74 -21.73
N ASP A 691 2.08 24.60 -22.34
CA ASP A 691 0.81 25.02 -21.76
C ASP A 691 -0.31 24.01 -22.07
N VAL A 692 -1.26 23.85 -21.15
CA VAL A 692 -2.42 22.94 -21.25
C VAL A 692 -3.68 23.79 -21.32
N ALA A 693 -4.39 23.76 -22.44
CA ALA A 693 -5.66 24.47 -22.57
C ALA A 693 -6.82 23.58 -22.10
N THR A 694 -7.67 24.10 -21.21
CA THR A 694 -8.86 23.40 -20.73
C THR A 694 -10.09 23.72 -21.57
N THR A 695 -11.15 22.92 -21.39
CA THR A 695 -12.50 23.19 -21.92
C THR A 695 -13.30 24.18 -21.08
N ILE A 696 -12.84 24.51 -19.88
CA ILE A 696 -13.55 25.34 -18.91
C ILE A 696 -13.91 26.70 -19.52
N ASP A 697 -15.16 27.08 -19.35
CA ASP A 697 -15.67 28.43 -19.55
C ASP A 697 -15.53 29.23 -18.25
N SER A 698 -14.87 30.38 -18.32
CA SER A 698 -14.57 31.16 -17.12
C SER A 698 -15.82 31.75 -16.45
N ALA A 699 -16.84 32.13 -17.22
CA ALA A 699 -18.09 32.67 -16.70
C ALA A 699 -18.92 31.56 -16.06
N ALA A 700 -19.04 30.41 -16.71
CA ALA A 700 -19.74 29.24 -16.17
C ALA A 700 -19.10 28.70 -14.89
N GLN A 701 -17.75 28.58 -14.86
CA GLN A 701 -17.03 28.16 -13.67
C GLN A 701 -17.25 29.13 -12.50
N LYS A 702 -17.26 30.43 -12.78
CA LYS A 702 -17.50 31.47 -11.77
C LYS A 702 -18.93 31.42 -11.22
N ALA A 703 -19.93 31.36 -12.10
CA ALA A 703 -21.33 31.20 -11.71
C ALA A 703 -21.54 29.93 -10.86
N ALA A 704 -20.92 28.82 -11.25
CA ALA A 704 -20.96 27.57 -10.50
C ALA A 704 -20.36 27.68 -9.10
N PHE A 705 -19.20 28.34 -8.97
CA PHE A 705 -18.49 28.49 -7.72
C PHE A 705 -19.18 29.49 -6.76
N GLU A 706 -19.57 30.65 -7.27
CA GLU A 706 -20.30 31.68 -6.51
C GLU A 706 -21.70 31.17 -6.11
N GLY A 707 -22.36 30.43 -7.00
CA GLY A 707 -23.64 29.80 -6.73
C GLY A 707 -23.55 28.77 -5.60
N LEU A 708 -22.48 27.99 -5.47
CA LEU A 708 -22.29 27.12 -4.30
C LEU A 708 -22.07 27.92 -3.01
N GLY A 709 -21.26 28.97 -3.06
CA GLY A 709 -20.89 29.77 -1.88
C GLY A 709 -20.20 28.90 -0.82
N ASP A 710 -20.63 29.04 0.44
CA ASP A 710 -20.09 28.27 1.57
C ASP A 710 -20.72 26.86 1.74
N ARG A 711 -21.71 26.51 0.90
CA ARG A 711 -22.44 25.26 1.01
C ARG A 711 -21.62 24.10 0.46
N GLN A 712 -21.75 22.92 1.08
CA GLN A 712 -21.06 21.73 0.59
C GLN A 712 -21.75 21.23 -0.67
N GLY A 713 -20.99 20.97 -1.73
CA GLY A 713 -21.60 20.54 -2.98
C GLY A 713 -20.67 20.58 -4.17
N ALA A 714 -21.27 20.37 -5.34
CA ALA A 714 -20.57 20.40 -6.61
C ALA A 714 -21.51 20.78 -7.75
N VAL A 715 -20.91 21.35 -8.80
CA VAL A 715 -21.57 21.71 -10.04
C VAL A 715 -20.71 21.24 -11.20
N VAL A 716 -21.35 20.56 -12.16
CA VAL A 716 -20.73 20.18 -13.42
C VAL A 716 -21.57 20.72 -14.56
N ALA A 717 -20.93 21.39 -15.52
CA ALA A 717 -21.54 21.80 -16.77
C ALA A 717 -20.80 21.15 -17.95
N LEU A 718 -21.55 20.60 -18.90
CA LEU A 718 -21.06 19.97 -20.13
C LEU A 718 -21.65 20.69 -21.34
N ASP A 719 -20.89 20.79 -22.43
CA ASP A 719 -21.47 20.97 -23.76
C ASP A 719 -22.06 19.62 -24.21
N PRO A 720 -23.39 19.49 -24.36
CA PRO A 720 -24.03 18.21 -24.66
C PRO A 720 -23.58 17.59 -25.99
N ARG A 721 -23.17 18.42 -26.95
CA ARG A 721 -22.86 18.02 -28.33
C ARG A 721 -21.45 17.47 -28.48
N THR A 722 -20.56 17.84 -27.56
CA THR A 722 -19.14 17.49 -27.63
C THR A 722 -18.66 16.68 -26.43
N GLY A 723 -19.28 16.83 -25.26
CA GLY A 723 -18.77 16.32 -23.99
C GLY A 723 -17.75 17.24 -23.32
N ALA A 724 -17.51 18.45 -23.85
CA ALA A 724 -16.58 19.39 -23.24
C ALA A 724 -17.05 19.78 -21.84
N ILE A 725 -16.20 19.64 -20.82
CA ILE A 725 -16.50 20.09 -19.45
C ILE A 725 -16.32 21.60 -19.40
N LEU A 726 -17.42 22.34 -19.29
CA LEU A 726 -17.47 23.81 -19.25
C LEU A 726 -17.30 24.35 -17.82
N ALA A 727 -17.78 23.63 -16.82
CA ALA A 727 -17.57 23.95 -15.41
C ALA A 727 -17.39 22.67 -14.58
N LEU A 728 -16.52 22.74 -13.59
CA LEU A 728 -16.20 21.66 -12.64
C LEU A 728 -15.90 22.29 -11.26
N ALA A 729 -16.96 22.73 -10.57
CA ALA A 729 -16.85 23.40 -9.28
C ALA A 729 -17.15 22.42 -8.13
N SER A 730 -16.46 22.61 -7.01
CA SER A 730 -16.64 21.84 -5.77
C SER A 730 -16.44 22.75 -4.57
N ALA A 731 -17.32 22.64 -3.59
CA ALA A 731 -17.31 23.45 -2.38
C ALA A 731 -17.42 22.58 -1.12
N PRO A 732 -16.72 22.92 -0.02
CA PRO A 732 -15.73 24.00 0.07
C PRO A 732 -14.48 23.72 -0.77
N SER A 733 -13.79 24.79 -1.15
CA SER A 733 -12.54 24.75 -1.94
C SER A 733 -11.33 25.20 -1.11
N TYR A 734 -10.17 25.28 -1.74
CA TYR A 734 -8.90 25.65 -1.13
C TYR A 734 -8.08 26.51 -2.09
N ASP A 735 -7.18 27.34 -1.56
CA ASP A 735 -6.19 28.05 -2.38
C ASP A 735 -4.90 27.24 -2.49
N PRO A 736 -4.57 26.67 -3.67
CA PRO A 736 -3.33 25.91 -3.86
C PRO A 736 -2.06 26.75 -3.65
N SER A 737 -2.15 28.08 -3.78
CA SER A 737 -1.01 28.98 -3.58
C SER A 737 -0.49 28.95 -2.14
N SER A 738 -1.37 28.68 -1.17
CA SER A 738 -1.07 28.72 0.27
C SER A 738 -0.10 27.65 0.77
N PHE A 739 0.13 26.58 -0.02
CA PHE A 739 1.06 25.49 0.31
C PHE A 739 1.90 25.03 -0.90
N SER A 740 2.05 25.90 -1.90
CA SER A 740 2.80 25.62 -3.14
C SER A 740 4.31 25.51 -2.93
N GLY A 741 4.84 26.08 -1.84
CA GLY A 741 6.25 26.08 -1.49
C GLY A 741 6.65 24.91 -0.58
N SER A 742 7.67 25.15 0.23
CA SER A 742 8.18 24.21 1.23
C SER A 742 8.57 24.87 2.56
N SER A 743 7.96 26.02 2.87
CA SER A 743 8.16 26.74 4.14
C SER A 743 7.35 26.10 5.28
N SER A 744 7.62 26.51 6.52
CA SER A 744 6.81 26.12 7.68
C SER A 744 5.36 26.60 7.57
N ALA A 745 5.13 27.76 6.97
CA ALA A 745 3.79 28.30 6.71
C ALA A 745 3.02 27.41 5.72
N ASP A 746 3.68 26.95 4.64
CA ASP A 746 3.09 25.98 3.70
C ASP A 746 2.65 24.70 4.46
N GLY A 747 3.47 24.21 5.40
CA GLY A 747 3.13 23.04 6.19
C GLY A 747 1.99 23.23 7.17
N THR A 748 1.86 24.42 7.76
CA THR A 748 0.68 24.74 8.58
C THR A 748 -0.59 24.83 7.74
N ALA A 749 -0.52 25.44 6.55
CA ALA A 749 -1.65 25.51 5.63
C ALA A 749 -2.10 24.11 5.17
N TRP A 750 -1.15 23.24 4.81
CA TRP A 750 -1.42 21.86 4.43
C TRP A 750 -2.10 21.06 5.56
N GLU A 751 -1.55 21.11 6.78
CA GLU A 751 -2.13 20.39 7.91
C GLU A 751 -3.52 20.90 8.29
N LYS A 752 -3.79 22.20 8.13
CA LYS A 752 -5.13 22.76 8.32
C LYS A 752 -6.12 22.16 7.33
N LEU A 753 -5.78 22.13 6.04
CA LEU A 753 -6.65 21.56 4.99
C LEU A 753 -6.88 20.06 5.18
N ARG A 754 -5.84 19.30 5.55
CA ARG A 754 -5.94 17.85 5.77
C ARG A 754 -6.82 17.47 6.96
N LYS A 755 -6.86 18.31 7.99
CA LYS A 755 -7.67 18.10 9.21
C LYS A 755 -9.06 18.71 9.16
N ASP A 756 -9.36 19.46 8.10
CA ASP A 756 -10.66 20.10 7.94
C ASP A 756 -11.75 19.03 7.75
N LYS A 757 -12.77 19.09 8.60
CA LYS A 757 -13.90 18.13 8.62
C LYS A 757 -14.75 18.22 7.35
N ASN A 758 -14.71 19.35 6.66
CA ASN A 758 -15.47 19.57 5.43
C ASN A 758 -14.68 19.15 4.18
N HIS A 759 -13.50 18.53 4.34
CA HIS A 759 -12.72 17.91 3.27
C HIS A 759 -12.58 18.79 2.00
N PRO A 760 -12.00 20.00 2.08
CA PRO A 760 -11.91 20.93 0.95
C PRO A 760 -11.06 20.40 -0.22
N LEU A 761 -10.11 19.50 0.05
CA LEU A 761 -9.29 18.85 -0.97
C LEU A 761 -10.08 17.81 -1.82
N LEU A 762 -11.26 17.38 -1.37
CA LEU A 762 -12.10 16.44 -2.10
C LEU A 762 -12.73 17.13 -3.31
N ASN A 763 -12.45 16.62 -4.51
CA ASN A 763 -13.17 17.00 -5.71
C ASN A 763 -14.53 16.28 -5.72
N ARG A 764 -15.56 16.91 -5.15
CA ARG A 764 -16.91 16.35 -5.04
C ARG A 764 -17.56 16.07 -6.40
N ALA A 765 -17.22 16.86 -7.41
CA ALA A 765 -17.75 16.71 -8.77
C ALA A 765 -17.35 15.38 -9.44
N LEU A 766 -16.16 14.85 -9.11
CA LEU A 766 -15.59 13.65 -9.71
C LEU A 766 -15.41 12.48 -8.74
N ARG A 767 -15.20 12.73 -7.44
CA ARG A 767 -14.72 11.73 -6.46
C ARG A 767 -15.73 11.37 -5.38
N GLN A 768 -16.89 12.00 -5.35
CA GLN A 768 -17.97 11.65 -4.41
C GLN A 768 -19.21 11.24 -5.19
N ALA A 769 -19.70 10.04 -4.90
CA ALA A 769 -21.00 9.58 -5.36
C ALA A 769 -22.04 9.87 -4.27
N TYR A 770 -23.23 10.31 -4.68
CA TYR A 770 -24.35 10.56 -3.79
C TYR A 770 -25.58 9.80 -4.31
N PRO A 771 -26.57 9.48 -3.47
CA PRO A 771 -27.88 9.09 -3.98
C PRO A 771 -28.43 10.23 -4.87
N PRO A 772 -28.75 9.98 -6.15
CA PRO A 772 -29.27 11.00 -7.06
C PRO A 772 -30.73 11.38 -6.76
N GLY A 773 -31.43 10.55 -5.97
CA GLY A 773 -32.85 10.71 -5.67
C GLY A 773 -33.68 10.88 -6.94
N SER A 774 -34.68 11.76 -6.88
CA SER A 774 -35.65 11.93 -7.98
C SER A 774 -35.05 12.42 -9.31
N THR A 775 -33.79 12.85 -9.38
CA THR A 775 -33.15 13.11 -10.69
C THR A 775 -32.96 11.82 -11.49
N PHE A 776 -32.78 10.67 -10.84
CA PHE A 776 -32.66 9.38 -11.49
C PHE A 776 -33.95 8.92 -12.20
N LYS A 777 -35.10 9.50 -11.86
CA LYS A 777 -36.37 9.23 -12.55
C LYS A 777 -36.31 9.57 -14.05
N VAL A 778 -35.36 10.41 -14.48
CA VAL A 778 -35.05 10.64 -15.89
C VAL A 778 -34.53 9.36 -16.56
N VAL A 779 -33.63 8.63 -15.92
CA VAL A 779 -33.14 7.31 -16.40
C VAL A 779 -34.27 6.28 -16.38
N THR A 780 -35.11 6.29 -15.34
CA THR A 780 -36.27 5.40 -15.24
C THR A 780 -37.33 5.68 -16.31
N ALA A 781 -37.61 6.95 -16.61
CA ALA A 781 -38.48 7.36 -17.71
C ALA A 781 -37.90 6.90 -19.06
N ALA A 782 -36.60 7.09 -19.27
CA ALA A 782 -35.90 6.60 -20.45
C ALA A 782 -36.04 5.07 -20.59
N ALA A 783 -35.88 4.32 -19.49
CA ALA A 783 -36.03 2.87 -19.49
C ALA A 783 -37.44 2.44 -19.87
N ALA A 784 -38.48 3.14 -19.36
CA ALA A 784 -39.87 2.86 -19.68
C ALA A 784 -40.17 3.09 -21.17
N LEU A 785 -39.72 4.20 -21.73
CA LEU A 785 -39.94 4.55 -23.14
C LEU A 785 -39.16 3.62 -24.09
N GLU A 786 -37.88 3.36 -23.80
CA GLU A 786 -37.02 2.54 -24.67
C GLU A 786 -37.40 1.05 -24.66
N ASN A 787 -38.07 0.59 -23.59
CA ASN A 787 -38.57 -0.79 -23.49
C ASN A 787 -40.06 -0.92 -23.88
N GLY A 788 -40.68 0.14 -24.40
CA GLY A 788 -42.08 0.13 -24.85
C GLY A 788 -43.08 -0.14 -23.74
N LEU A 789 -42.77 0.22 -22.48
CA LEU A 789 -43.74 0.14 -21.39
C LEU A 789 -44.85 1.19 -21.55
N TYR A 790 -44.50 2.36 -22.12
CA TYR A 790 -45.45 3.39 -22.51
C TYR A 790 -45.10 3.91 -23.90
N ASP A 791 -46.07 3.96 -24.79
CA ASP A 791 -45.88 4.51 -26.14
C ASP A 791 -46.04 6.04 -26.15
N SER A 792 -46.80 6.59 -25.21
CA SER A 792 -47.07 8.03 -25.07
C SER A 792 -46.74 8.54 -23.68
N ILE A 793 -46.21 9.76 -23.58
CA ILE A 793 -45.97 10.43 -22.30
C ILE A 793 -47.26 10.87 -21.60
N ASP A 794 -48.38 10.93 -22.33
CA ASP A 794 -49.70 11.27 -21.80
C ASP A 794 -50.53 10.03 -21.43
N GLU A 795 -49.98 8.83 -21.63
CA GLU A 795 -50.57 7.58 -21.21
C GLU A 795 -50.57 7.43 -19.69
N LYS A 796 -51.64 6.85 -19.16
CA LYS A 796 -51.87 6.63 -17.73
C LYS A 796 -51.03 5.45 -17.21
N THR A 797 -50.34 5.62 -16.09
CA THR A 797 -49.30 4.67 -15.61
C THR A 797 -49.79 3.51 -14.73
N ASP A 798 -51.11 3.30 -14.62
CA ASP A 798 -51.74 2.27 -13.76
C ASP A 798 -51.02 2.11 -12.39
N SER A 799 -50.84 3.24 -11.71
CA SER A 799 -50.06 3.37 -10.47
C SER A 799 -51.01 3.79 -9.34
N PRO A 800 -51.44 2.85 -8.47
CA PRO A 800 -52.37 3.18 -7.39
C PRO A 800 -51.69 4.01 -6.30
N VAL A 801 -52.49 4.72 -5.50
CA VAL A 801 -52.04 5.37 -4.26
C VAL A 801 -52.98 4.93 -3.12
N PRO A 802 -52.48 4.29 -2.06
CA PRO A 802 -51.09 3.94 -1.80
C PRO A 802 -50.59 2.80 -2.70
N TRP A 803 -49.30 2.80 -3.01
CA TRP A 803 -48.62 1.66 -3.63
C TRP A 803 -47.61 1.06 -2.64
N LYS A 804 -47.67 -0.26 -2.49
CA LYS A 804 -46.73 -1.00 -1.65
C LYS A 804 -45.57 -1.50 -2.49
N LEU A 805 -44.38 -1.47 -1.91
CA LEU A 805 -43.23 -2.13 -2.51
C LEU A 805 -43.57 -3.61 -2.74
N PRO A 806 -43.20 -4.18 -3.90
CA PRO A 806 -43.47 -5.57 -4.22
C PRO A 806 -42.89 -6.49 -3.14
N GLU A 807 -43.63 -7.54 -2.79
CA GLU A 807 -43.20 -8.51 -1.77
C GLU A 807 -42.94 -7.90 -0.37
N SER A 808 -43.49 -6.72 -0.10
CA SER A 808 -43.33 -6.00 1.16
C SER A 808 -44.65 -5.43 1.68
N ALA A 809 -44.73 -5.22 3.00
CA ALA A 809 -45.83 -4.48 3.63
C ALA A 809 -45.61 -2.96 3.59
N THR A 810 -44.42 -2.49 3.21
CA THR A 810 -44.02 -1.09 3.23
C THR A 810 -44.65 -0.31 2.07
N GLU A 811 -45.33 0.78 2.39
CA GLU A 811 -45.86 1.73 1.41
C GLU A 811 -44.78 2.70 0.94
N LEU A 812 -44.64 2.85 -0.38
CA LEU A 812 -43.78 3.88 -0.95
C LEU A 812 -44.54 5.21 -0.94
N ARG A 813 -44.03 6.18 -0.19
CA ARG A 813 -44.68 7.49 -0.03
C ARG A 813 -44.30 8.46 -1.14
N ASN A 814 -45.27 9.21 -1.64
CA ASN A 814 -45.03 10.40 -2.46
C ASN A 814 -44.75 11.60 -1.55
N THR A 815 -44.11 12.64 -2.08
CA THR A 815 -44.00 13.93 -1.39
C THR A 815 -45.33 14.68 -1.41
N ALA A 816 -46.13 14.53 -2.48
CA ALA A 816 -47.49 15.05 -2.59
C ALA A 816 -48.50 13.88 -2.47
N ASP A 817 -49.37 13.93 -1.46
CA ASP A 817 -50.22 12.78 -1.09
C ASP A 817 -51.39 12.48 -2.05
N THR A 818 -51.85 13.43 -2.86
CA THR A 818 -53.15 13.30 -3.58
C THR A 818 -53.07 13.34 -5.10
N LEU A 819 -51.94 13.71 -5.71
CA LEU A 819 -51.88 13.92 -7.17
C LEU A 819 -51.45 12.69 -7.97
N CYS A 820 -50.78 11.70 -7.37
CA CYS A 820 -50.01 10.69 -8.11
C CYS A 820 -50.79 9.43 -8.53
N GLU A 821 -52.08 9.31 -8.21
CA GLU A 821 -52.87 8.13 -8.58
C GLU A 821 -53.15 8.11 -10.08
N ASN A 822 -52.68 7.06 -10.76
CA ASN A 822 -52.93 6.80 -12.19
C ASN A 822 -52.74 8.08 -13.03
N VAL A 823 -51.67 8.82 -12.79
CA VAL A 823 -51.34 9.99 -13.62
C VAL A 823 -50.66 9.57 -14.92
N SER A 824 -50.49 10.53 -15.84
CA SER A 824 -49.68 10.26 -17.01
C SER A 824 -48.19 10.23 -16.65
N LEU A 825 -47.36 9.60 -17.49
CA LEU A 825 -45.90 9.61 -17.29
C LEU A 825 -45.34 11.06 -17.23
N ARG A 826 -45.87 11.95 -18.07
CA ARG A 826 -45.56 13.39 -18.07
C ARG A 826 -45.86 14.02 -16.70
N LEU A 827 -47.10 13.87 -16.22
CA LEU A 827 -47.51 14.47 -14.95
C LEU A 827 -46.77 13.83 -13.76
N ALA A 828 -46.48 12.53 -13.82
CA ALA A 828 -45.68 11.86 -12.82
C ALA A 828 -44.27 12.46 -12.73
N LEU A 829 -43.64 12.84 -13.84
CA LEU A 829 -42.32 13.46 -13.83
C LEU A 829 -42.38 14.91 -13.31
N ILE A 830 -43.41 15.68 -13.69
CA ILE A 830 -43.69 17.05 -13.21
C ILE A 830 -43.82 17.06 -11.68
N GLU A 831 -44.72 16.23 -11.14
CA GLU A 831 -45.00 16.11 -9.70
C GLU A 831 -43.99 15.23 -8.96
N SER A 832 -43.06 14.61 -9.69
CA SER A 832 -42.02 13.75 -9.14
C SER A 832 -42.58 12.57 -8.31
N CYS A 833 -43.63 11.91 -8.79
CA CYS A 833 -44.35 10.84 -8.08
C CYS A 833 -43.48 9.58 -7.81
N ASN A 834 -43.12 9.32 -6.54
CA ASN A 834 -42.32 8.15 -6.15
C ASN A 834 -43.04 6.83 -6.47
N THR A 835 -44.32 6.73 -6.14
CA THR A 835 -45.18 5.54 -6.40
C THR A 835 -45.15 5.12 -7.87
N VAL A 836 -45.30 6.08 -8.80
CA VAL A 836 -45.26 5.83 -10.25
C VAL A 836 -43.89 5.31 -10.68
N PHE A 837 -42.80 6.03 -10.36
CA PHE A 837 -41.47 5.63 -10.82
C PHE A 837 -40.93 4.38 -10.13
N GLY A 838 -41.28 4.15 -8.86
CA GLY A 838 -40.98 2.90 -8.16
C GLY A 838 -41.71 1.71 -8.79
N LYS A 839 -42.99 1.89 -9.15
CA LYS A 839 -43.75 0.88 -9.89
C LYS A 839 -43.17 0.63 -11.28
N ILE A 840 -42.80 1.67 -12.02
CA ILE A 840 -42.12 1.51 -13.33
C ILE A 840 -40.85 0.68 -13.19
N GLY A 841 -40.02 0.97 -12.18
CA GLY A 841 -38.84 0.16 -11.88
C GLY A 841 -39.20 -1.30 -11.63
N SER A 842 -40.24 -1.54 -10.82
CA SER A 842 -40.76 -2.89 -10.54
C SER A 842 -41.27 -3.61 -11.80
N ASP A 843 -42.04 -2.93 -12.66
CA ASP A 843 -42.66 -3.50 -13.86
C ASP A 843 -41.60 -3.84 -14.93
N LEU A 844 -40.53 -3.04 -15.03
CA LEU A 844 -39.41 -3.30 -15.94
C LEU A 844 -38.47 -4.40 -15.42
N GLY A 845 -38.33 -4.52 -14.10
CA GLY A 845 -37.37 -5.39 -13.44
C GLY A 845 -35.92 -4.85 -13.48
N SER A 846 -35.07 -5.43 -12.63
CA SER A 846 -33.69 -4.99 -12.42
C SER A 846 -32.83 -5.02 -13.68
N GLY A 847 -32.95 -6.08 -14.50
CA GLY A 847 -32.14 -6.25 -15.71
C GLY A 847 -32.34 -5.12 -16.74
N LYS A 848 -33.60 -4.73 -17.03
CA LYS A 848 -33.89 -3.65 -17.98
C LYS A 848 -33.48 -2.28 -17.43
N MET A 849 -33.72 -2.05 -16.14
CA MET A 849 -33.32 -0.82 -15.46
C MET A 849 -31.79 -0.63 -15.48
N ARG A 850 -31.06 -1.67 -15.10
CA ARG A 850 -29.59 -1.70 -15.15
C ARG A 850 -29.07 -1.48 -16.56
N ALA A 851 -29.57 -2.22 -17.54
CA ALA A 851 -29.14 -2.07 -18.93
C ALA A 851 -29.36 -0.65 -19.45
N GLN A 852 -30.45 0.01 -19.05
CA GLN A 852 -30.67 1.41 -19.40
C GLN A 852 -29.70 2.35 -18.68
N ALA A 853 -29.45 2.16 -17.39
CA ALA A 853 -28.50 2.97 -16.63
C ALA A 853 -27.07 2.85 -17.21
N GLU A 854 -26.65 1.65 -17.59
CA GLU A 854 -25.35 1.39 -18.21
C GLU A 854 -25.18 2.11 -19.56
N LYS A 855 -26.25 2.21 -20.37
CA LYS A 855 -26.20 3.02 -21.60
C LYS A 855 -25.95 4.52 -21.33
N PHE A 856 -26.29 5.02 -20.14
CA PHE A 856 -25.97 6.38 -19.72
C PHE A 856 -24.57 6.52 -19.10
N GLY A 857 -23.86 5.41 -18.85
CA GLY A 857 -22.50 5.41 -18.27
C GLY A 857 -22.39 4.88 -16.84
N PHE A 858 -23.51 4.50 -16.20
CA PHE A 858 -23.45 3.83 -14.89
C PHE A 858 -22.73 2.47 -14.99
N ASN A 859 -22.20 2.01 -13.87
CA ASN A 859 -21.39 0.80 -13.71
C ASN A 859 -20.10 0.80 -14.56
N SER A 860 -19.59 1.99 -14.86
CA SER A 860 -18.33 2.19 -15.57
C SER A 860 -17.59 3.42 -15.02
N GLU A 861 -16.25 3.41 -15.07
CA GLU A 861 -15.44 4.59 -14.73
C GLU A 861 -15.34 5.52 -15.96
N PRO A 862 -15.83 6.78 -15.90
CA PRO A 862 -15.69 7.71 -17.00
C PRO A 862 -14.22 8.03 -17.30
N SER A 863 -13.84 7.97 -18.57
CA SER A 863 -12.48 8.28 -19.04
C SER A 863 -12.30 9.78 -19.22
N VAL A 864 -11.88 10.46 -18.14
CA VAL A 864 -11.45 11.86 -18.10
C VAL A 864 -10.02 11.93 -17.55
N PRO A 865 -9.21 12.98 -17.86
CA PRO A 865 -7.81 13.08 -17.41
C PRO A 865 -7.62 12.93 -15.90
N VAL A 866 -8.64 13.33 -15.13
CA VAL A 866 -8.74 13.10 -13.70
C VAL A 866 -9.80 12.02 -13.47
N ARG A 867 -9.38 10.81 -13.09
CA ARG A 867 -10.29 9.66 -12.87
C ARG A 867 -11.51 10.06 -12.01
N ALA A 868 -12.72 9.85 -12.53
CA ALA A 868 -13.95 9.95 -11.76
C ALA A 868 -14.26 8.61 -11.07
N VAL A 869 -14.92 8.64 -9.91
CA VAL A 869 -15.43 7.41 -9.28
C VAL A 869 -16.62 6.88 -10.06
N GLU A 870 -16.76 5.57 -10.08
CA GLU A 870 -17.89 4.87 -10.70
C GLU A 870 -19.22 5.34 -10.08
N SER A 871 -20.22 5.54 -10.92
CA SER A 871 -21.61 5.72 -10.51
C SER A 871 -22.35 4.40 -10.66
N VAL A 872 -23.08 3.97 -9.65
CA VAL A 872 -23.56 2.60 -9.52
C VAL A 872 -25.09 2.53 -9.67
N TYR A 873 -25.54 1.59 -10.49
CA TYR A 873 -26.88 1.01 -10.40
C TYR A 873 -26.74 -0.47 -10.05
N PRO A 874 -27.43 -0.97 -9.01
CA PRO A 874 -27.13 -2.27 -8.42
C PRO A 874 -27.34 -3.46 -9.36
N ASP A 875 -26.51 -4.49 -9.13
CA ASP A 875 -26.65 -5.82 -9.74
C ASP A 875 -27.88 -6.53 -9.16
N ASP A 876 -28.72 -7.13 -10.02
CA ASP A 876 -29.72 -8.16 -9.67
C ASP A 876 -30.52 -7.90 -8.38
N ALA A 877 -30.96 -6.66 -8.18
CA ALA A 877 -31.73 -6.26 -7.02
C ALA A 877 -33.13 -6.93 -6.98
N ASP A 878 -33.52 -7.42 -5.79
CA ASP A 878 -34.88 -7.90 -5.53
C ASP A 878 -35.93 -6.83 -5.90
N PRO A 879 -37.20 -7.21 -6.17
CA PRO A 879 -38.21 -6.28 -6.68
C PRO A 879 -38.37 -4.99 -5.86
N ALA A 880 -38.39 -5.07 -4.53
CA ALA A 880 -38.56 -3.90 -3.66
C ALA A 880 -37.31 -2.98 -3.65
N PRO A 881 -36.09 -3.50 -3.39
CA PRO A 881 -34.84 -2.78 -3.63
C PRO A 881 -34.73 -2.13 -5.01
N ASN A 882 -35.11 -2.84 -6.09
CA ASN A 882 -35.08 -2.30 -7.43
C ASN A 882 -36.05 -1.12 -7.61
N ALA A 883 -37.25 -1.18 -7.02
CA ALA A 883 -38.19 -0.07 -7.02
C ALA A 883 -37.63 1.18 -6.30
N LEU A 884 -36.86 1.00 -5.22
CA LEU A 884 -36.17 2.10 -4.53
C LEU A 884 -35.00 2.66 -5.36
N SER A 885 -34.22 1.79 -6.01
CA SER A 885 -33.17 2.19 -6.95
C SER A 885 -33.71 2.98 -8.13
N ALA A 886 -34.86 2.59 -8.68
CA ALA A 886 -35.51 3.28 -9.79
C ALA A 886 -35.99 4.70 -9.44
N ILE A 887 -36.01 5.08 -8.15
CA ILE A 887 -36.24 6.47 -7.72
C ILE A 887 -34.95 7.16 -7.21
N GLY A 888 -33.79 6.55 -7.46
CA GLY A 888 -32.47 7.08 -7.10
C GLY A 888 -32.11 6.93 -5.62
N GLN A 889 -32.73 5.98 -4.92
CA GLN A 889 -32.44 5.64 -3.52
C GLN A 889 -31.79 4.25 -3.43
N TRP A 890 -31.75 3.68 -2.23
CA TRP A 890 -31.10 2.39 -1.95
C TRP A 890 -29.63 2.42 -2.39
N GLU A 891 -29.16 1.49 -3.21
CA GLU A 891 -27.75 1.41 -3.65
C GLU A 891 -27.42 2.25 -4.89
N THR A 892 -28.43 2.91 -5.49
CA THR A 892 -28.17 3.79 -6.63
C THR A 892 -27.39 5.01 -6.16
N SER A 893 -26.21 5.23 -6.74
CA SER A 893 -25.34 6.36 -6.41
C SER A 893 -24.72 6.94 -7.67
N ALA A 894 -24.56 8.26 -7.72
CA ALA A 894 -24.06 8.95 -8.90
C ALA A 894 -23.14 10.11 -8.53
N THR A 895 -22.11 10.31 -9.34
CA THR A 895 -21.32 11.54 -9.31
C THR A 895 -22.09 12.68 -9.99
N PRO A 896 -21.81 13.95 -9.64
CA PRO A 896 -22.32 15.09 -10.38
C PRO A 896 -21.98 15.05 -11.87
N LEU A 897 -20.77 14.57 -12.24
CA LEU A 897 -20.40 14.35 -13.64
C LEU A 897 -21.35 13.36 -14.34
N GLN A 898 -21.63 12.21 -13.73
CA GLN A 898 -22.53 11.21 -14.31
C GLN A 898 -23.95 11.77 -14.50
N MET A 899 -24.46 12.54 -13.54
CA MET A 899 -25.78 13.13 -13.65
C MET A 899 -25.83 14.27 -14.69
N ALA A 900 -24.72 15.00 -14.90
CA ALA A 900 -24.60 15.94 -16.01
C ALA A 900 -24.58 15.21 -17.36
N MET A 901 -23.94 14.04 -17.45
CA MET A 901 -23.96 13.18 -18.65
C MET A 901 -25.38 12.69 -18.99
N VAL A 902 -26.20 12.35 -17.99
CA VAL A 902 -27.61 12.00 -18.20
C VAL A 902 -28.36 13.18 -18.83
N ALA A 903 -28.25 14.37 -18.26
CA ALA A 903 -28.89 15.57 -18.81
C ALA A 903 -28.35 15.93 -20.20
N ALA A 904 -27.04 15.77 -20.43
CA ALA A 904 -26.40 16.00 -21.72
C ALA A 904 -26.95 15.06 -22.79
N ALA A 905 -27.10 13.77 -22.50
CA ALA A 905 -27.67 12.83 -23.47
C ALA A 905 -29.12 13.17 -23.83
N VAL A 906 -29.94 13.60 -22.86
CA VAL A 906 -31.32 14.07 -23.14
C VAL A 906 -31.29 15.34 -23.98
N GLY A 907 -30.46 16.32 -23.60
CA GLY A 907 -30.29 17.59 -24.32
C GLY A 907 -29.55 17.48 -25.65
N ASN A 908 -29.02 16.31 -26.00
CA ASN A 908 -28.32 16.04 -27.27
C ASN A 908 -29.04 14.93 -28.06
N ASP A 909 -30.38 14.98 -28.04
CA ASP A 909 -31.27 14.15 -28.86
C ASP A 909 -30.99 12.64 -28.72
N GLY A 910 -30.61 12.27 -27.50
CA GLY A 910 -30.35 10.91 -27.08
C GLY A 910 -28.92 10.41 -27.29
N SER A 911 -28.01 11.23 -27.85
CA SER A 911 -26.60 10.88 -28.02
C SER A 911 -25.76 11.28 -26.81
N LEU A 912 -25.02 10.32 -26.26
CA LEU A 912 -24.09 10.54 -25.16
C LEU A 912 -22.68 10.75 -25.70
N MET A 913 -22.05 11.85 -25.30
CA MET A 913 -20.68 12.19 -25.68
C MET A 913 -19.71 11.88 -24.54
N LYS A 914 -18.48 11.51 -24.91
CA LYS A 914 -17.42 11.24 -23.95
C LYS A 914 -16.95 12.55 -23.30
N PRO A 915 -17.00 12.67 -21.98
CA PRO A 915 -16.59 13.90 -21.31
C PRO A 915 -15.07 14.12 -21.44
N TYR A 916 -14.64 15.37 -21.63
CA TYR A 916 -13.21 15.73 -21.68
C TYR A 916 -12.96 17.12 -21.08
N LEU A 917 -11.77 17.30 -20.47
CA LEU A 917 -11.39 18.52 -19.76
C LEU A 917 -10.25 19.31 -20.45
N VAL A 918 -9.45 18.64 -21.28
CA VAL A 918 -8.28 19.21 -21.96
C VAL A 918 -8.57 19.29 -23.45
N LYS A 919 -8.36 20.47 -24.05
CA LYS A 919 -8.48 20.67 -25.50
C LYS A 919 -7.26 20.07 -26.19
N GLU A 920 -7.43 18.97 -26.89
CA GLU A 920 -6.41 18.46 -27.80
C GLU A 920 -6.49 19.19 -29.15
N ALA A 921 -5.35 19.34 -29.82
CA ALA A 921 -5.33 19.85 -31.17
C ALA A 921 -5.87 18.78 -32.14
N ALA A 922 -7.10 18.98 -32.62
CA ALA A 922 -7.74 18.23 -33.72
C ALA A 922 -8.31 16.83 -33.41
N SER A 923 -8.76 16.53 -32.18
CA SER A 923 -9.63 15.37 -31.95
C SER A 923 -11.11 15.74 -32.13
N GLU A 924 -11.81 14.95 -32.96
CA GLU A 924 -13.26 15.04 -33.10
C GLU A 924 -13.93 14.53 -31.82
N PRO A 925 -15.07 15.11 -31.39
CA PRO A 925 -15.84 14.59 -30.27
C PRO A 925 -16.18 13.10 -30.41
N GLU A 926 -15.96 12.33 -29.35
CA GLU A 926 -16.21 10.88 -29.34
C GLU A 926 -17.59 10.59 -28.74
N SER A 927 -18.44 9.84 -29.44
CA SER A 927 -19.72 9.37 -28.90
C SER A 927 -19.56 8.05 -28.14
N LEU A 928 -20.16 7.98 -26.95
CA LEU A 928 -20.26 6.75 -26.14
C LEU A 928 -21.50 5.90 -26.51
N GLY A 929 -22.32 6.38 -27.44
CA GLY A 929 -23.52 5.69 -27.90
C GLY A 929 -24.78 6.54 -27.77
N ARG A 930 -25.94 5.86 -27.86
CA ARG A 930 -27.26 6.50 -27.79
C ARG A 930 -28.12 5.81 -26.73
N PRO A 931 -28.12 6.29 -25.47
CA PRO A 931 -29.01 5.76 -24.44
C PRO A 931 -30.50 5.93 -24.79
N LEU A 932 -30.85 6.95 -25.56
CA LEU A 932 -32.21 7.20 -26.02
C LEU A 932 -32.24 7.22 -27.55
N SER A 933 -33.29 6.66 -28.13
CA SER A 933 -33.67 7.00 -29.49
C SER A 933 -34.04 8.50 -29.57
N GLU A 934 -33.88 9.10 -30.76
CA GLU A 934 -34.22 10.52 -30.98
C GLU A 934 -35.66 10.82 -30.57
N THR A 935 -36.60 9.98 -30.98
CA THR A 935 -38.02 10.12 -30.65
C THR A 935 -38.30 10.06 -29.15
N ASN A 936 -37.62 9.18 -28.41
CA ASN A 936 -37.80 9.10 -26.95
C ASN A 936 -37.03 10.19 -26.21
N ALA A 937 -35.91 10.67 -26.77
CA ALA A 937 -35.24 11.87 -26.27
C ALA A 937 -36.16 13.08 -26.39
N ASP A 938 -36.84 13.29 -27.52
CA ASP A 938 -37.81 14.39 -27.70
C ASP A 938 -38.95 14.34 -26.68
N LYS A 939 -39.52 13.15 -26.46
CA LYS A 939 -40.54 12.92 -25.42
C LYS A 939 -40.04 13.27 -24.03
N LEU A 940 -38.83 12.84 -23.68
CA LEU A 940 -38.23 13.11 -22.37
C LEU A 940 -37.84 14.58 -22.22
N GLN A 941 -37.38 15.23 -23.29
CA GLN A 941 -37.16 16.67 -23.34
C GLN A 941 -38.47 17.41 -23.06
N GLU A 942 -39.58 17.03 -23.69
CA GLU A 942 -40.90 17.64 -23.45
C GLU A 942 -41.35 17.50 -21.99
N MET A 943 -41.18 16.33 -21.37
CA MET A 943 -41.49 16.15 -19.96
C MET A 943 -40.57 16.97 -19.04
N MET A 944 -39.28 17.05 -19.34
CA MET A 944 -38.31 17.83 -18.56
C MET A 944 -38.51 19.35 -18.71
N ARG A 945 -38.98 19.84 -19.86
CA ARG A 945 -39.42 21.24 -20.04
C ARG A 945 -40.63 21.53 -19.18
N ALA A 946 -41.62 20.64 -19.17
CA ALA A 946 -42.82 20.83 -18.36
C ALA A 946 -42.52 20.90 -16.84
N VAL A 947 -41.49 20.18 -16.36
CA VAL A 947 -40.99 20.30 -14.97
C VAL A 947 -40.49 21.71 -14.66
N VAL A 948 -39.84 22.38 -15.61
CA VAL A 948 -39.32 23.75 -15.46
C VAL A 948 -40.41 24.80 -15.71
N GLU A 949 -41.39 24.54 -16.57
CA GLU A 949 -42.46 25.50 -16.86
C GLU A 949 -43.54 25.54 -15.77
N SER A 950 -43.85 24.38 -15.18
CA SER A 950 -45.03 24.22 -14.32
C SER A 950 -44.85 23.29 -13.12
N GLY A 951 -43.67 22.69 -12.97
CA GLY A 951 -43.40 21.67 -11.95
C GLY A 951 -42.43 22.12 -10.87
N THR A 952 -41.66 21.17 -10.35
CA THR A 952 -40.73 21.41 -9.23
C THR A 952 -39.49 22.23 -9.60
N GLY A 953 -39.24 22.46 -10.90
CA GLY A 953 -38.02 23.08 -11.42
C GLY A 953 -38.14 24.54 -11.86
N THR A 954 -39.24 25.24 -11.54
CA THR A 954 -39.54 26.57 -12.11
C THR A 954 -38.47 27.63 -11.89
N SER A 955 -37.71 27.54 -10.80
CA SER A 955 -36.60 28.45 -10.52
C SER A 955 -35.47 28.40 -11.56
N ALA A 956 -35.40 27.36 -12.39
CA ALA A 956 -34.41 27.22 -13.45
C ALA A 956 -34.79 27.87 -14.79
N ALA A 957 -36.02 28.39 -14.92
CA ALA A 957 -36.50 28.95 -16.18
C ALA A 957 -35.68 30.19 -16.60
N ILE A 958 -35.36 30.26 -17.89
CA ILE A 958 -34.66 31.39 -18.53
C ILE A 958 -35.56 31.94 -19.63
N SER A 959 -35.77 33.25 -19.65
CA SER A 959 -36.68 33.88 -20.61
C SER A 959 -36.17 33.72 -22.05
N GLY A 960 -37.00 33.14 -22.93
CA GLY A 960 -36.67 32.99 -24.35
C GLY A 960 -35.67 31.87 -24.66
N VAL A 961 -35.38 30.98 -23.69
CA VAL A 961 -34.50 29.83 -23.86
C VAL A 961 -35.27 28.57 -23.52
N GLU A 962 -35.07 27.52 -24.30
CA GLU A 962 -35.62 26.21 -23.99
C GLU A 962 -34.82 25.57 -22.86
N VAL A 963 -35.45 25.42 -21.69
CA VAL A 963 -34.82 24.81 -20.51
C VAL A 963 -35.61 23.57 -20.09
N GLY A 964 -34.94 22.42 -20.06
CA GLY A 964 -35.47 21.20 -19.46
C GLY A 964 -34.70 20.84 -18.21
N GLY A 965 -35.37 20.30 -17.19
CA GLY A 965 -34.70 19.89 -15.97
C GLY A 965 -35.47 18.92 -15.10
N LYS A 966 -34.81 18.45 -14.04
CA LYS A 966 -35.40 17.62 -13.00
C LYS A 966 -34.76 17.91 -11.65
N THR A 967 -35.59 18.19 -10.65
CA THR A 967 -35.16 18.27 -9.25
C THR A 967 -35.06 16.90 -8.60
N GLY A 968 -34.17 16.79 -7.61
CA GLY A 968 -34.10 15.70 -6.67
C GLY A 968 -33.90 16.20 -5.24
N THR A 969 -34.50 15.49 -4.30
CA THR A 969 -34.13 15.53 -2.89
C THR A 969 -33.81 14.09 -2.53
N ALA A 970 -32.59 13.83 -2.08
CA ALA A 970 -32.12 12.50 -1.77
C ALA A 970 -31.85 12.38 -0.27
N GLN A 971 -32.46 11.39 0.38
CA GLN A 971 -32.26 11.17 1.81
C GLN A 971 -30.86 10.60 2.08
N SER A 972 -30.32 10.86 3.26
CA SER A 972 -28.96 10.49 3.65
C SER A 972 -28.89 9.98 5.08
N GLY A 973 -27.84 9.24 5.42
CA GLY A 973 -27.65 8.63 6.73
C GLY A 973 -28.54 7.41 6.99
N VAL A 974 -28.25 6.70 8.09
CA VAL A 974 -29.06 5.57 8.54
C VAL A 974 -30.44 6.08 8.97
N GLU A 975 -31.50 5.41 8.54
CA GLU A 975 -32.90 5.83 8.80
C GLU A 975 -33.23 7.26 8.35
N ASN A 976 -32.49 7.80 7.36
CA ASN A 976 -32.64 9.18 6.90
C ASN A 976 -32.34 10.23 7.99
N SER A 977 -31.40 9.91 8.89
CA SER A 977 -31.02 10.76 10.03
C SER A 977 -30.11 11.95 9.66
N GLU A 978 -29.48 11.92 8.49
CA GLU A 978 -28.65 13.02 8.01
C GLU A 978 -29.45 13.98 7.11
N ARG A 979 -28.87 15.17 6.87
CA ARG A 979 -29.48 16.20 6.02
C ARG A 979 -29.51 15.75 4.56
N PRO A 980 -30.66 15.85 3.87
CA PRO A 980 -30.79 15.38 2.50
C PRO A 980 -29.93 16.20 1.53
N PHE A 981 -29.62 15.61 0.38
CA PHE A 981 -28.96 16.29 -0.72
C PHE A 981 -30.00 16.91 -1.67
N ALA A 982 -29.86 18.20 -1.95
CA ALA A 982 -30.61 18.91 -2.98
C ALA A 982 -29.92 18.74 -4.33
N TRP A 983 -30.61 18.13 -5.28
CA TRP A 983 -30.14 17.86 -6.64
C TRP A 983 -30.93 18.64 -7.68
N PHE A 984 -30.26 19.07 -8.73
CA PHE A 984 -30.92 19.50 -9.96
C PHE A 984 -30.06 19.12 -11.17
N ILE A 985 -30.70 18.50 -12.15
CA ILE A 985 -30.11 18.29 -13.48
C ILE A 985 -30.90 19.06 -14.52
N SER A 986 -30.22 19.62 -15.52
CA SER A 986 -30.87 20.42 -16.55
C SER A 986 -30.07 20.48 -17.83
N TYR A 987 -30.73 20.87 -18.90
CA TYR A 987 -30.09 21.35 -20.11
C TYR A 987 -30.76 22.64 -20.57
N ALA A 988 -30.01 23.47 -21.28
CA ALA A 988 -30.53 24.61 -22.00
C ALA A 988 -30.13 24.54 -23.47
N LYS A 989 -31.14 24.71 -24.33
CA LYS A 989 -31.01 24.84 -25.77
C LYS A 989 -31.47 26.25 -26.16
N PRO A 990 -30.59 27.11 -26.68
CA PRO A 990 -31.02 28.31 -27.38
C PRO A 990 -31.68 27.94 -28.72
N GLU A 991 -32.16 28.95 -29.44
CA GLU A 991 -32.81 28.80 -30.75
C GLU A 991 -32.05 27.84 -31.70
N PRO A 992 -32.77 27.01 -32.48
CA PRO A 992 -32.17 26.04 -33.39
C PRO A 992 -31.06 26.65 -34.26
N GLY A 993 -29.86 26.05 -34.21
CA GLY A 993 -28.68 26.50 -34.95
C GLY A 993 -27.71 27.40 -34.16
N SER A 994 -28.03 27.75 -32.91
CA SER A 994 -27.09 28.43 -32.02
C SER A 994 -25.92 27.52 -31.61
N PRO A 995 -24.68 28.07 -31.52
CA PRO A 995 -23.51 27.32 -31.11
C PRO A 995 -23.41 27.11 -29.59
N ALA A 996 -24.29 27.70 -28.76
CA ALA A 996 -24.27 27.50 -27.32
C ALA A 996 -25.26 26.40 -26.92
N SER A 997 -24.86 25.44 -26.11
CA SER A 997 -25.76 24.50 -25.45
C SER A 997 -25.04 23.96 -24.22
N VAL A 998 -25.80 23.68 -23.16
CA VAL A 998 -25.23 23.30 -21.87
C VAL A 998 -26.13 22.29 -21.18
N ALA A 999 -25.52 21.30 -20.54
CA ALA A 999 -26.16 20.45 -19.55
C ALA A 999 -25.47 20.61 -18.21
N VAL A 1000 -26.24 20.81 -17.15
CA VAL A 1000 -25.75 21.10 -15.80
C VAL A 1000 -26.28 20.08 -14.80
N ALA A 1001 -25.43 19.61 -13.90
CA ALA A 1001 -25.83 18.93 -12.68
C ALA A 1001 -25.29 19.67 -11.46
N VAL A 1002 -26.18 19.86 -10.48
CA VAL A 1002 -25.89 20.53 -9.21
C VAL A 1002 -26.30 19.61 -8.07
N VAL A 1003 -25.41 19.43 -7.09
CA VAL A 1003 -25.71 18.82 -5.80
C VAL A 1003 -25.27 19.76 -4.68
N VAL A 1004 -26.14 19.98 -3.71
CA VAL A 1004 -25.88 20.83 -2.54
C VAL A 1004 -26.38 20.14 -1.28
N GLN A 1005 -25.58 20.20 -0.23
CA GLN A 1005 -25.96 19.93 1.14
C GLN A 1005 -25.83 21.23 1.93
N ASP A 1006 -26.90 21.65 2.57
CA ASP A 1006 -26.94 22.90 3.34
C ASP A 1006 -27.13 22.59 4.82
N ASP A 1007 -26.12 22.92 5.63
CA ASP A 1007 -26.09 22.71 7.07
C ASP A 1007 -26.89 23.79 7.85
N ALA A 1008 -27.29 24.88 7.19
CA ALA A 1008 -27.96 26.04 7.79
C ALA A 1008 -29.47 26.14 7.48
N ALA A 1009 -29.95 25.49 6.41
CA ALA A 1009 -31.38 25.48 6.04
C ALA A 1009 -32.21 24.54 6.94
N ASP A 1010 -33.48 24.85 7.20
CA ASP A 1010 -34.40 23.90 7.84
C ASP A 1010 -34.69 22.73 6.88
N GLY A 1011 -34.86 21.51 7.40
CA GLY A 1011 -34.87 20.28 6.59
C GLY A 1011 -35.92 20.24 5.46
N ASP A 1012 -37.03 20.96 5.62
CA ASP A 1012 -38.10 21.07 4.61
C ASP A 1012 -37.79 22.10 3.50
N ASP A 1013 -36.81 22.99 3.70
CA ASP A 1013 -36.36 24.00 2.72
C ASP A 1013 -35.21 23.49 1.82
N ILE A 1014 -34.64 22.32 2.12
CA ILE A 1014 -33.58 21.67 1.33
C ILE A 1014 -34.20 20.91 0.15
N SER A 1015 -34.64 21.68 -0.85
CA SER A 1015 -35.20 21.13 -2.09
C SER A 1015 -34.30 21.42 -3.30
N GLY A 1016 -34.28 20.49 -4.25
CA GLY A 1016 -33.61 20.69 -5.54
C GLY A 1016 -34.12 21.94 -6.29
N GLY A 1017 -35.38 22.33 -6.10
CA GLY A 1017 -35.98 23.51 -6.76
C GLY A 1017 -35.63 24.84 -6.08
N GLY A 1018 -35.44 24.84 -4.76
CA GLY A 1018 -35.10 26.04 -3.98
C GLY A 1018 -33.61 26.35 -3.96
N LEU A 1019 -32.75 25.33 -3.90
CA LEU A 1019 -31.30 25.50 -3.73
C LEU A 1019 -30.51 25.23 -5.02
N ALA A 1020 -30.74 24.08 -5.66
CA ALA A 1020 -29.90 23.61 -6.76
C ALA A 1020 -30.30 24.20 -8.13
N ALA A 1021 -31.60 24.39 -8.37
CA ALA A 1021 -32.13 24.94 -9.63
C ALA A 1021 -31.70 26.39 -9.93
N PRO A 1022 -31.67 27.34 -8.96
CA PRO A 1022 -31.15 28.68 -9.21
C PRO A 1022 -29.67 28.68 -9.60
N ILE A 1023 -28.84 27.86 -8.94
CA ILE A 1023 -27.41 27.73 -9.28
C ILE A 1023 -27.26 27.22 -10.71
N ALA A 1024 -28.03 26.20 -11.10
CA ALA A 1024 -28.00 25.71 -12.47
C ALA A 1024 -28.43 26.78 -13.48
N ARG A 1025 -29.44 27.61 -13.17
CA ARG A 1025 -29.85 28.73 -14.02
C ARG A 1025 -28.71 29.70 -14.28
N GLU A 1026 -28.04 30.16 -13.22
CA GLU A 1026 -26.92 31.10 -13.34
C GLU A 1026 -25.77 30.54 -14.20
N VAL A 1027 -25.49 29.24 -14.06
CA VAL A 1027 -24.49 28.56 -14.90
C VAL A 1027 -24.95 28.44 -16.35
N MET A 1028 -26.23 28.13 -16.59
CA MET A 1028 -26.78 28.07 -17.94
C MET A 1028 -26.77 29.45 -18.61
N GLU A 1029 -27.21 30.50 -17.93
CA GLU A 1029 -27.14 31.89 -18.42
C GLU A 1029 -25.71 32.28 -18.77
N ALA A 1030 -24.74 31.95 -17.90
CA ALA A 1030 -23.33 32.25 -18.13
C ALA A 1030 -22.75 31.59 -19.40
N VAL A 1031 -23.23 30.41 -19.81
CA VAL A 1031 -22.82 29.75 -21.07
C VAL A 1031 -23.58 30.27 -22.28
N LEU A 1032 -24.80 30.76 -22.11
CA LEU A 1032 -25.64 31.24 -23.21
C LEU A 1032 -25.35 32.70 -23.58
N ASP A 1033 -24.83 33.48 -22.64
CA ASP A 1033 -24.46 34.90 -22.84
C ASP A 1033 -23.07 35.11 -23.48
N THR A 1034 -22.31 34.03 -23.71
CA THR A 1034 -21.01 34.03 -24.40
C THR A 1034 -21.15 33.85 -25.91
#